data_AF-A0A2E0Z3A9-F1
#
_entry.id   AF-A0A2E0Z3A9-F1
#
_cell.length_a   1.000
_cell.length_b   1.000
_cell.length_c   1.000
_cell.angle_alpha   90.00
_cell.angle_beta   90.00
_cell.angle_gamma   90.00
#
_symmetry.space_group_name_H-M   'P 1'
#
loop_
_entity.id
_entity.type
_entity.pdbx_description
1 polymer ?
#
loop_
_entity_poly.entity_id
_entity_poly.type
_entity_poly.pdbx_seq_one_letter_code
_entity_poly.pdbx_strand_id
1 'polypeptide(L)'
;MSLKWVIGLMNAQADSAEAALVEYSNDPSRRQALLRCMWSVHQVTSTLRALGMRKAEMLTLEMERSLNYLYKDKLSGDRRKLAMGGLMQGLKVIPAYLEHTQSVRLDTGRGLEQYVNDLRRWVGEKPRPRAFFFHMDIPADVGITTDARPASDDEIKSRANVMLALYLEMAKQGLRRRNVGESMKTVARIARKMQTLFAGSEPERFWFVLIGLCEGIAGGLIAPDECIAQIFKSGAFAIKHARENGGKLDENMDYDSYLQQMLYYVASCRSKPVHIAGIRDVFGIDDNTILDANHGLIHSDAIVIAINAALERLQKVVDFLNSNDLTGLSLQDNEAGALSLDKVEEAIEEAEHRLIAAGQIPHADSLKKVQKHFKSVVGSLDRGAAPQAHAVSEIIRGVVDVILDLEHKLKHGLASSVSGREYELRESVVTATFNQMSLVENYLHQILRRKALKSSLDKKPFDEASTLRLTLALHRYLNKTDMGHEELRKAVRDADNGDPDLDLLYQLSREFLDEQESMPDRKAIDKSLELLRDIIGALNFAGMEVEARVIEGCERWLTAASDAGAVREDDAFRCFAEAFAQIEMHMQRSLIDPLDDTSHMVAVAQQRVAELAGHIDGLSPGRNTAAPVASADAMPPQIQDADIPAEFREVFIEESEEIIAELVRLTEEWLDEPEVNEVLRDMRRHFHTFKGNGRAVGANILGELGWAAQDMLDRSLDGELVPGYDVQNLVSEVVQALPALVESYSKDEGPDVSRIRQLTNQCFALANAGTARQSRGAPLREENAGTDKSSAREPLSH
;
A
#
# COMPACT_ATOMS: atom_id res chain seq x y z
N MET A 1 -2.59 11.40 3.32
CA MET A 1 -1.85 12.59 3.79
C MET A 1 -1.25 12.24 5.12
N SER A 2 0.06 12.36 5.31
CA SER A 2 0.67 11.97 6.59
C SER A 2 0.19 12.90 7.70
N LEU A 3 -0.18 12.30 8.84
CA LEU A 3 -0.64 13.03 10.04
C LEU A 3 0.37 14.12 10.43
N LYS A 4 1.67 13.87 10.22
CA LYS A 4 2.79 14.79 10.46
C LYS A 4 2.68 16.12 9.69
N TRP A 5 2.34 16.10 8.40
CA TRP A 5 2.19 17.33 7.63
C TRP A 5 1.01 18.17 8.12
N VAL A 6 -0.12 17.50 8.39
CA VAL A 6 -1.34 18.15 8.87
C VAL A 6 -1.12 18.77 10.25
N ILE A 7 -0.39 18.09 11.15
CA ILE A 7 0.02 18.63 12.45
C ILE A 7 0.91 19.85 12.30
N GLY A 8 1.90 19.83 11.39
CA GLY A 8 2.75 20.99 11.11
C GLY A 8 1.95 22.23 10.69
N LEU A 9 0.93 22.04 9.84
CA LEU A 9 0.01 23.11 9.46
C LEU A 9 -0.81 23.63 10.65
N MET A 10 -1.36 22.73 11.48
CA MET A 10 -2.13 23.11 12.66
C MET A 10 -1.29 23.87 13.69
N ASN A 11 -0.03 23.48 13.90
CA ASN A 11 0.91 24.20 14.77
C ASN A 11 1.14 25.63 14.27
N ALA A 12 1.37 25.82 12.97
CA ALA A 12 1.52 27.16 12.40
C ALA A 12 0.25 28.02 12.57
N GLN A 13 -0.95 27.41 12.50
CA GLN A 13 -2.21 28.11 12.77
C GLN A 13 -2.37 28.45 14.26
N ALA A 14 -1.94 27.58 15.16
CA ALA A 14 -1.94 27.85 16.60
C ALA A 14 -1.00 29.02 16.95
N ASP A 15 0.21 29.06 16.39
CA ASP A 15 1.16 30.17 16.57
C ASP A 15 0.59 31.51 16.04
N SER A 16 -0.04 31.47 14.86
CA SER A 16 -0.73 32.62 14.28
C SER A 16 -1.86 33.13 15.16
N ALA A 17 -2.65 32.20 15.72
CA ALA A 17 -3.72 32.53 16.66
C ALA A 17 -3.19 33.12 17.98
N GLU A 18 -2.07 32.62 18.50
CA GLU A 18 -1.40 33.14 19.70
C GLU A 18 -0.93 34.57 19.47
N ALA A 19 -0.20 34.83 18.39
CA ALA A 19 0.28 36.17 18.05
C ALA A 19 -0.89 37.17 17.92
N ALA A 20 -1.97 36.78 17.25
CA ALA A 20 -3.16 37.60 17.09
C ALA A 20 -3.89 37.87 18.43
N LEU A 21 -3.93 36.88 19.32
CA LEU A 21 -4.53 37.03 20.66
C LEU A 21 -3.69 37.96 21.55
N VAL A 22 -2.36 37.86 21.50
CA VAL A 22 -1.44 38.79 22.20
C VAL A 22 -1.65 40.22 21.71
N GLU A 23 -1.74 40.42 20.39
CA GLU A 23 -1.99 41.75 19.83
C GLU A 23 -3.32 42.35 20.34
N TYR A 24 -4.40 41.56 20.32
CA TYR A 24 -5.69 41.98 20.85
C TYR A 24 -5.64 42.24 22.37
N SER A 25 -4.85 41.47 23.11
CA SER A 25 -4.66 41.67 24.55
C SER A 25 -3.97 42.98 24.88
N ASN A 26 -2.99 43.38 24.07
CA ASN A 26 -2.28 44.64 24.23
C ASN A 26 -3.17 45.84 23.86
N ASP A 27 -4.01 45.70 22.84
CA ASP A 27 -4.93 46.74 22.39
C ASP A 27 -6.33 46.18 22.07
N PRO A 28 -7.23 46.16 23.06
CA PRO A 28 -8.63 45.74 22.92
C PRO A 28 -9.44 46.45 21.85
N SER A 29 -9.00 47.61 21.35
CA SER A 29 -9.68 48.35 20.29
C SER A 29 -9.50 47.69 18.91
N ARG A 30 -8.44 46.89 18.73
CA ARG A 30 -8.10 46.22 17.46
C ARG A 30 -8.91 44.95 17.24
N ARG A 31 -10.20 45.10 16.94
CA ARG A 31 -11.09 43.96 16.63
C ARG A 31 -10.62 43.07 15.47
N GLN A 32 -9.83 43.60 14.53
CA GLN A 32 -9.24 42.82 13.45
C GLN A 32 -8.27 41.73 13.95
N ALA A 33 -7.53 41.97 15.04
CA ALA A 33 -6.66 40.96 15.64
C ALA A 33 -7.47 39.79 16.19
N LEU A 34 -8.59 40.07 16.86
CA LEU A 34 -9.50 39.03 17.36
C LEU A 34 -10.13 38.20 16.22
N LEU A 35 -10.50 38.85 15.10
CA LEU A 35 -11.03 38.14 13.92
C LEU A 35 -9.99 37.22 13.28
N ARG A 36 -8.72 37.63 13.20
CA ARG A 36 -7.63 36.76 12.74
C ARG A 36 -7.44 35.57 13.67
N CYS A 37 -7.44 35.78 14.99
CA CYS A 37 -7.37 34.69 15.97
C CYS A 37 -8.54 33.70 15.79
N MET A 38 -9.77 34.19 15.64
CA MET A 38 -10.95 33.36 15.37
C MET A 38 -10.80 32.53 14.09
N TRP A 39 -10.30 33.13 13.02
CA TRP A 39 -10.11 32.44 11.75
C TRP A 39 -9.07 31.32 11.88
N SER A 40 -7.91 31.60 12.50
CA SER A 40 -6.86 30.61 12.69
C SER A 40 -7.34 29.44 13.57
N VAL A 41 -8.02 29.71 14.69
CA VAL A 41 -8.61 28.66 15.53
C VAL A 41 -9.65 27.85 14.75
N HIS A 42 -10.44 28.49 13.89
CA HIS A 42 -11.42 27.81 13.05
C HIS A 42 -10.80 26.86 12.01
N GLN A 43 -9.64 27.23 11.45
CA GLN A 43 -8.88 26.32 10.58
C GLN A 43 -8.39 25.09 11.35
N VAL A 44 -7.89 25.27 12.58
CA VAL A 44 -7.51 24.15 13.45
C VAL A 44 -8.72 23.25 13.73
N THR A 45 -9.87 23.81 14.15
CA THR A 45 -11.10 23.04 14.40
C THR A 45 -11.54 22.24 13.17
N SER A 46 -11.55 22.87 11.99
CA SER A 46 -11.98 22.23 10.75
C SER A 46 -11.06 21.06 10.36
N THR A 47 -9.75 21.23 10.59
CA THR A 47 -8.74 20.20 10.34
C THR A 47 -8.89 19.02 11.31
N LEU A 48 -9.06 19.30 12.61
CA LEU A 48 -9.30 18.27 13.63
C LEU A 48 -10.56 17.45 13.34
N ARG A 49 -11.64 18.12 12.90
CA ARG A 49 -12.88 17.45 12.50
C ARG A 49 -12.66 16.53 11.31
N ALA A 50 -11.93 16.98 10.28
CA ALA A 50 -11.62 16.18 9.11
C ALA A 50 -10.78 14.93 9.46
N LEU A 51 -9.92 15.04 10.49
CA LEU A 51 -9.14 13.93 11.03
C LEU A 51 -9.91 13.02 12.00
N GLY A 52 -11.16 13.34 12.34
CA GLY A 52 -11.93 12.59 13.33
C GLY A 52 -11.45 12.74 14.78
N MET A 53 -10.59 13.72 15.08
CA MET A 53 -10.05 13.99 16.42
C MET A 53 -11.08 14.73 17.30
N ARG A 54 -12.14 14.03 17.69
CA ARG A 54 -13.32 14.58 18.39
C ARG A 54 -12.99 15.18 19.75
N LYS A 55 -12.03 14.64 20.50
CA LYS A 55 -11.63 15.13 21.82
C LYS A 55 -10.79 16.40 21.73
N ALA A 56 -9.84 16.46 20.79
CA ALA A 56 -9.13 17.70 20.46
C ALA A 56 -10.09 18.80 19.99
N GLU A 57 -11.03 18.44 19.11
CA GLU A 57 -12.04 19.35 18.56
C GLU A 57 -12.88 20.01 19.69
N MET A 58 -13.17 19.30 20.78
CA MET A 58 -13.88 19.88 21.92
C MET A 58 -13.16 21.12 22.49
N LEU A 59 -11.83 21.13 22.55
CA LEU A 59 -11.07 22.30 23.02
C LEU A 59 -11.22 23.47 22.06
N THR A 60 -10.97 23.24 20.76
CA THR A 60 -10.99 24.33 19.78
C THR A 60 -12.40 24.89 19.56
N LEU A 61 -13.45 24.09 19.70
CA LEU A 61 -14.84 24.56 19.69
C LEU A 61 -15.15 25.49 20.88
N GLU A 62 -14.65 25.18 22.08
CA GLU A 62 -14.83 26.08 23.23
C GLU A 62 -13.95 27.34 23.11
N MET A 63 -12.80 27.25 22.41
CA MET A 63 -12.01 28.42 22.05
C MET A 63 -12.77 29.33 21.08
N GLU A 64 -13.33 28.80 20.01
CA GLU A 64 -14.19 29.56 19.07
C GLU A 64 -15.36 30.23 19.79
N ARG A 65 -16.03 29.49 20.68
CA ARG A 65 -17.13 30.02 21.50
C ARG A 65 -16.66 31.19 22.37
N SER A 66 -15.52 31.02 23.05
CA SER A 66 -14.94 32.05 23.92
C SER A 66 -14.54 33.30 23.13
N LEU A 67 -13.92 33.13 21.96
CA LEU A 67 -13.56 34.23 21.06
C LEU A 67 -14.80 34.96 20.53
N ASN A 68 -15.88 34.24 20.19
CA ASN A 68 -17.15 34.84 19.77
C ASN A 68 -17.80 35.66 20.89
N TYR A 69 -17.70 35.19 22.14
CA TYR A 69 -18.17 35.94 23.31
C TYR A 69 -17.34 37.19 23.57
N LEU A 70 -16.01 37.13 23.38
CA LEU A 70 -15.14 38.31 23.41
C LEU A 70 -15.50 39.30 22.30
N TYR A 71 -15.73 38.82 21.07
CA TYR A 71 -16.05 39.66 19.92
C TYR A 71 -17.38 40.38 20.07
N LYS A 72 -18.38 39.73 20.70
CA LYS A 72 -19.70 40.28 20.99
C LYS A 72 -19.76 41.10 22.29
N ASP A 73 -18.61 41.37 22.92
CA ASP A 73 -18.51 42.09 24.19
C ASP A 73 -19.39 41.50 25.31
N LYS A 74 -19.62 40.18 25.28
CA LYS A 74 -20.44 39.46 26.29
C LYS A 74 -19.68 39.15 27.58
N LEU A 75 -18.36 39.32 27.58
CA LEU A 75 -17.48 39.09 28.71
C LEU A 75 -16.91 40.41 29.21
N SER A 76 -17.07 40.69 30.51
CA SER A 76 -16.60 41.92 31.14
C SER A 76 -15.76 41.62 32.38
N GLY A 77 -14.94 42.60 32.79
CA GLY A 77 -14.12 42.54 34.00
C GLY A 77 -13.19 41.31 34.05
N ASP A 78 -13.20 40.62 35.18
CA ASP A 78 -12.31 39.49 35.45
C ASP A 78 -12.58 38.28 34.54
N ARG A 79 -13.84 38.06 34.14
CA ARG A 79 -14.19 36.95 33.22
C ARG A 79 -13.52 37.10 31.87
N ARG A 80 -13.37 38.33 31.39
CA ARG A 80 -12.65 38.63 30.14
C ARG A 80 -11.19 38.21 30.25
N LYS A 81 -10.51 38.62 31.34
CA LYS A 81 -9.10 38.29 31.58
C LYS A 81 -8.88 36.79 31.71
N LEU A 82 -9.75 36.11 32.46
CA LEU A 82 -9.72 34.67 32.63
C LEU A 82 -9.94 33.94 31.30
N ALA A 83 -10.93 34.34 30.51
CA ALA A 83 -11.18 33.75 29.19
C ALA A 83 -9.99 33.96 28.24
N MET A 84 -9.35 35.13 28.25
CA MET A 84 -8.13 35.39 27.45
C MET A 84 -6.95 34.53 27.91
N GLY A 85 -6.71 34.42 29.23
CA GLY A 85 -5.68 33.53 29.78
C GLY A 85 -5.96 32.06 29.44
N GLY A 86 -7.23 31.67 29.48
CA GLY A 86 -7.73 30.37 29.02
C GLY A 86 -7.43 30.05 27.58
N LEU A 87 -7.76 30.98 26.69
CA LEU A 87 -7.51 30.87 25.27
C LEU A 87 -6.01 30.73 25.00
N MET A 88 -5.18 31.49 25.71
CA MET A 88 -3.72 31.38 25.63
C MET A 88 -3.22 29.99 26.06
N GLN A 89 -3.74 29.46 27.17
CA GLN A 89 -3.40 28.10 27.62
C GLN A 89 -3.86 27.03 26.62
N GLY A 90 -5.09 27.16 26.09
CA GLY A 90 -5.60 26.27 25.05
C GLY A 90 -4.72 26.25 23.81
N LEU A 91 -4.27 27.42 23.33
CA LEU A 91 -3.36 27.54 22.19
C LEU A 91 -2.00 26.85 22.43
N LYS A 92 -1.48 26.90 23.66
CA LYS A 92 -0.22 26.24 24.03
C LYS A 92 -0.33 24.73 24.20
N VAL A 93 -1.51 24.25 24.61
CA VAL A 93 -1.76 22.83 24.84
C VAL A 93 -2.02 22.07 23.55
N ILE A 94 -2.62 22.71 22.54
CA ILE A 94 -2.92 22.06 21.26
C ILE A 94 -1.67 21.44 20.61
N PRO A 95 -0.54 22.16 20.43
CA PRO A 95 0.67 21.56 19.87
C PRO A 95 1.18 20.34 20.65
N ALA A 96 1.25 20.44 21.98
CA ALA A 96 1.68 19.33 22.85
C ALA A 96 0.72 18.13 22.76
N TYR A 97 -0.59 18.39 22.65
CA TYR A 97 -1.59 17.34 22.46
C TYR A 97 -1.51 16.68 21.08
N LEU A 98 -1.24 17.45 20.03
CA LEU A 98 -1.05 16.94 18.67
C LEU A 98 0.19 16.06 18.59
N GLU A 99 1.30 16.45 19.24
CA GLU A 99 2.50 15.63 19.35
C GLU A 99 2.23 14.32 20.10
N HIS A 100 1.52 14.38 21.23
CA HIS A 100 1.07 13.17 21.94
C HIS A 100 0.23 12.27 21.02
N THR A 101 -0.75 12.84 20.32
CA THR A 101 -1.61 12.09 19.40
C THR A 101 -0.83 11.51 18.23
N GLN A 102 0.22 12.19 17.75
CA GLN A 102 1.12 11.65 16.74
C GLN A 102 1.91 10.45 17.27
N SER A 103 2.36 10.50 18.52
CA SER A 103 3.14 9.43 19.13
C SER A 103 2.30 8.18 19.43
N VAL A 104 1.06 8.36 19.93
CA VAL A 104 0.16 7.27 20.34
C VAL A 104 -0.83 6.87 19.23
N ARG A 105 -0.97 7.69 18.18
CA ARG A 105 -1.90 7.51 17.05
C ARG A 105 -3.38 7.47 17.44
N LEU A 106 -3.71 7.95 18.64
CA LEU A 106 -5.06 7.96 19.18
C LEU A 106 -5.40 9.33 19.78
N ASP A 107 -6.63 9.77 19.57
CA ASP A 107 -7.20 10.96 20.19
C ASP A 107 -7.64 10.65 21.63
N THR A 108 -6.65 10.51 22.53
CA THR A 108 -6.85 10.01 23.89
C THR A 108 -7.66 10.96 24.78
N GLY A 109 -7.61 12.27 24.52
CA GLY A 109 -8.23 13.31 25.32
C GLY A 109 -7.41 13.71 26.54
N ARG A 110 -6.23 13.11 26.70
CA ARG A 110 -5.33 13.26 27.84
C ARG A 110 -4.95 14.73 28.06
N GLY A 111 -5.17 15.20 29.28
CA GLY A 111 -4.86 16.57 29.68
C GLY A 111 -5.81 17.66 29.16
N LEU A 112 -6.81 17.35 28.32
CA LEU A 112 -7.69 18.37 27.74
C LEU A 112 -8.82 18.83 28.68
N GLU A 113 -9.26 17.97 29.61
CA GLU A 113 -10.44 18.21 30.46
C GLU A 113 -10.42 19.61 31.10
N GLN A 114 -9.29 19.96 31.74
CA GLN A 114 -9.15 21.21 32.48
C GLN A 114 -9.36 22.42 31.56
N TYR A 115 -8.67 22.46 30.42
CA TYR A 115 -8.71 23.60 29.50
C TYR A 115 -10.09 23.79 28.87
N VAL A 116 -10.75 22.68 28.50
CA VAL A 116 -12.12 22.72 27.96
C VAL A 116 -13.09 23.27 29.01
N ASN A 117 -13.03 22.75 30.23
CA ASN A 117 -13.96 23.10 31.28
C ASN A 117 -13.72 24.50 31.86
N ASP A 118 -12.48 24.97 31.87
CA ASP A 118 -12.14 26.33 32.26
C ASP A 118 -12.72 27.36 31.29
N LEU A 119 -12.56 27.16 29.97
CA LEU A 119 -13.17 28.01 28.93
C LEU A 119 -14.70 28.07 29.08
N ARG A 120 -15.33 26.90 29.24
CA ARG A 120 -16.79 26.81 29.46
C ARG A 120 -17.21 27.58 30.71
N ARG A 121 -16.50 27.41 31.82
CA ARG A 121 -16.78 28.09 33.09
C ARG A 121 -16.73 29.61 32.94
N TRP A 122 -15.76 30.16 32.21
CA TRP A 122 -15.62 31.61 32.05
C TRP A 122 -16.66 32.22 31.11
N VAL A 123 -17.17 31.43 30.16
CA VAL A 123 -18.28 31.80 29.28
C VAL A 123 -19.66 31.60 29.94
N GLY A 124 -19.70 30.94 31.12
CA GLY A 124 -20.93 30.69 31.88
C GLY A 124 -21.65 29.41 31.49
N GLU A 125 -20.97 28.51 30.78
CA GLU A 125 -21.45 27.20 30.37
C GLU A 125 -21.15 26.15 31.45
N LYS A 126 -21.98 25.10 31.50
CA LYS A 126 -21.75 23.97 32.43
C LYS A 126 -20.52 23.15 32.00
N PRO A 127 -19.68 22.66 32.93
CA PRO A 127 -18.56 21.80 32.58
C PRO A 127 -19.05 20.52 31.90
N ARG A 128 -18.26 20.03 30.95
CA ARG A 128 -18.44 18.72 30.33
C ARG A 128 -18.08 17.62 31.32
N PRO A 129 -18.81 16.50 31.32
CA PRO A 129 -18.43 15.27 32.02
C PRO A 129 -17.00 14.84 31.71
N ARG A 130 -16.27 14.42 32.74
CA ARG A 130 -14.89 13.93 32.64
C ARG A 130 -14.77 12.67 31.77
N ALA A 131 -15.83 11.87 31.73
CA ALA A 131 -15.92 10.66 30.91
C ALA A 131 -15.61 10.91 29.42
N PHE A 132 -15.88 12.13 28.91
CA PHE A 132 -15.58 12.48 27.52
C PHE A 132 -14.08 12.58 27.20
N PHE A 133 -13.24 12.76 28.21
CA PHE A 133 -11.78 12.87 28.08
C PHE A 133 -11.04 11.60 28.50
N PHE A 134 -11.76 10.60 29.02
CA PHE A 134 -11.16 9.36 29.49
C PHE A 134 -10.76 8.47 28.32
N HIS A 135 -9.62 7.81 28.47
CA HIS A 135 -9.15 6.76 27.58
C HIS A 135 -8.30 5.78 28.38
N MET A 136 -8.48 4.50 28.09
CA MET A 136 -7.60 3.42 28.50
C MET A 136 -7.43 2.46 27.32
N ASP A 137 -6.30 1.76 27.29
CA ASP A 137 -6.07 0.72 26.28
C ASP A 137 -6.97 -0.49 26.57
N ILE A 138 -7.75 -0.92 25.58
CA ILE A 138 -8.65 -2.06 25.68
C ILE A 138 -8.29 -3.03 24.54
N PRO A 139 -7.80 -4.25 24.85
CA PRO A 139 -7.57 -5.27 23.82
C PRO A 139 -8.85 -5.57 23.03
N ALA A 140 -8.79 -6.08 21.80
CA ALA A 140 -9.96 -6.20 20.92
C ALA A 140 -11.01 -7.26 21.37
N ASP A 141 -10.62 -8.25 22.17
CA ASP A 141 -11.40 -9.44 22.54
C ASP A 141 -11.97 -9.40 23.98
N VAL A 142 -11.35 -8.66 24.90
CA VAL A 142 -11.79 -8.47 26.30
C VAL A 142 -13.29 -8.13 26.47
N GLY A 143 -14.04 -8.90 27.25
CA GLY A 143 -15.48 -8.61 27.45
C GLY A 143 -16.38 -8.97 26.26
N ILE A 144 -15.86 -9.72 25.28
CA ILE A 144 -16.62 -10.49 24.31
C ILE A 144 -16.55 -11.96 24.74
N THR A 145 -17.68 -12.66 24.77
CA THR A 145 -17.70 -14.08 25.14
C THR A 145 -17.06 -14.92 24.04
N THR A 146 -15.97 -15.61 24.36
CA THR A 146 -15.25 -16.50 23.45
C THR A 146 -16.15 -17.66 23.00
N ASP A 147 -16.04 -18.06 21.73
CA ASP A 147 -16.81 -19.14 21.10
C ASP A 147 -18.34 -18.97 21.07
N ALA A 148 -18.86 -17.81 21.50
CA ALA A 148 -20.27 -17.48 21.36
C ALA A 148 -20.59 -16.98 19.96
N ARG A 149 -21.85 -17.11 19.57
CA ARG A 149 -22.39 -16.52 18.34
C ARG A 149 -23.63 -15.71 18.66
N PRO A 150 -23.88 -14.58 17.96
CA PRO A 150 -25.11 -13.83 18.12
C PRO A 150 -26.34 -14.71 17.85
N ALA A 151 -27.46 -14.36 18.47
CA ALA A 151 -28.75 -14.99 18.20
C ALA A 151 -29.17 -14.76 16.74
N SER A 152 -30.15 -15.52 16.26
CA SER A 152 -30.66 -15.34 14.90
C SER A 152 -31.30 -13.96 14.71
N ASP A 153 -31.23 -13.42 13.49
CA ASP A 153 -31.79 -12.11 13.16
C ASP A 153 -33.28 -11.99 13.55
N ASP A 154 -34.06 -13.05 13.35
CA ASP A 154 -35.48 -13.08 13.69
C ASP A 154 -35.73 -13.00 15.20
N GLU A 155 -34.89 -13.70 16.00
CA GLU A 155 -34.97 -13.60 17.46
C GLU A 155 -34.59 -12.19 17.91
N ILE A 156 -33.48 -11.64 17.40
CA ILE A 156 -33.02 -10.29 17.75
C ILE A 156 -34.11 -9.26 17.47
N LYS A 157 -34.70 -9.28 16.25
CA LYS A 157 -35.76 -8.34 15.85
C LYS A 157 -36.99 -8.45 16.76
N SER A 158 -37.46 -9.67 17.02
CA SER A 158 -38.64 -9.94 17.86
C SER A 158 -38.43 -9.45 19.30
N ARG A 159 -37.28 -9.77 19.89
CA ARG A 159 -36.95 -9.38 21.28
C ARG A 159 -36.76 -7.87 21.40
N ALA A 160 -36.02 -7.25 20.48
CA ALA A 160 -35.76 -5.82 20.50
C ALA A 160 -37.05 -4.99 20.36
N ASN A 161 -38.02 -5.45 19.55
CA ASN A 161 -39.31 -4.80 19.37
C ASN A 161 -40.07 -4.59 20.70
N VAL A 162 -40.04 -5.58 21.59
CA VAL A 162 -40.76 -5.53 22.87
C VAL A 162 -40.00 -4.73 23.93
N MET A 163 -38.67 -4.62 23.83
CA MET A 163 -37.84 -3.99 24.86
C MET A 163 -37.70 -2.47 24.72
N LEU A 164 -37.78 -1.92 23.50
CA LEU A 164 -37.44 -0.51 23.23
C LEU A 164 -38.27 0.50 24.05
N ALA A 165 -39.60 0.33 24.08
CA ALA A 165 -40.49 1.27 24.76
C ALA A 165 -40.23 1.30 26.28
N LEU A 166 -40.10 0.12 26.89
CA LEU A 166 -39.83 -0.04 28.32
C LEU A 166 -38.43 0.51 28.68
N TYR A 167 -37.43 0.26 27.83
CA TYR A 167 -36.09 0.81 28.01
C TYR A 167 -36.11 2.34 28.07
N LEU A 168 -36.75 3.00 27.08
CA LEU A 168 -36.84 4.46 27.01
C LEU A 168 -37.54 5.06 28.24
N GLU A 169 -38.64 4.44 28.67
CA GLU A 169 -39.39 4.91 29.84
C GLU A 169 -38.53 4.83 31.11
N MET A 170 -37.90 3.68 31.37
CA MET A 170 -37.12 3.45 32.58
C MET A 170 -35.81 4.25 32.60
N ALA A 171 -35.12 4.36 31.46
CA ALA A 171 -33.96 5.23 31.34
C ALA A 171 -34.31 6.69 31.67
N LYS A 172 -35.43 7.19 31.15
CA LYS A 172 -35.92 8.55 31.43
C LYS A 172 -36.28 8.75 32.91
N GLN A 173 -36.89 7.76 33.56
CA GLN A 173 -37.18 7.83 35.00
C GLN A 173 -35.90 7.89 35.84
N GLY A 174 -34.91 7.05 35.51
CA GLY A 174 -33.58 7.05 36.14
C GLY A 174 -32.86 8.38 36.02
N LEU A 175 -32.81 8.96 34.81
CA LEU A 175 -32.20 10.29 34.58
C LEU A 175 -32.91 11.42 35.35
N ARG A 176 -34.24 11.31 35.51
CA ARG A 176 -35.04 12.26 36.31
C ARG A 176 -34.99 12.01 37.82
N ARG A 177 -34.16 11.05 38.26
CA ARG A 177 -34.01 10.64 39.66
C ARG A 177 -35.34 10.21 40.32
N ARG A 178 -36.22 9.56 39.55
CA ARG A 178 -37.50 9.00 40.03
C ARG A 178 -37.39 7.48 40.00
N ASN A 179 -37.80 6.81 41.09
CA ASN A 179 -37.77 5.35 41.22
C ASN A 179 -36.45 4.70 40.75
N VAL A 180 -35.33 5.38 41.00
CA VAL A 180 -34.01 5.09 40.39
C VAL A 180 -33.64 3.61 40.52
N GLY A 181 -33.82 3.02 41.70
CA GLY A 181 -33.51 1.62 41.94
C GLY A 181 -34.29 0.65 41.05
N GLU A 182 -35.61 0.84 40.89
CA GLU A 182 -36.45 -0.04 40.06
C GLU A 182 -36.23 0.22 38.56
N SER A 183 -36.12 1.49 38.18
CA SER A 183 -35.86 1.88 36.80
C SER A 183 -34.51 1.33 36.30
N MET A 184 -33.43 1.50 37.07
CA MET A 184 -32.11 1.00 36.70
C MET A 184 -32.01 -0.52 36.72
N LYS A 185 -32.71 -1.21 37.64
CA LYS A 185 -32.83 -2.68 37.60
C LYS A 185 -33.49 -3.16 36.30
N THR A 186 -34.50 -2.44 35.82
CA THR A 186 -35.19 -2.79 34.58
C THR A 186 -34.32 -2.52 33.35
N VAL A 187 -33.64 -1.38 33.30
CA VAL A 187 -32.67 -1.07 32.24
C VAL A 187 -31.54 -2.11 32.21
N ALA A 188 -30.97 -2.46 33.37
CA ALA A 188 -29.95 -3.50 33.48
C ALA A 188 -30.45 -4.88 32.99
N ARG A 189 -31.71 -5.23 33.27
CA ARG A 189 -32.31 -6.48 32.77
C ARG A 189 -32.43 -6.50 31.25
N ILE A 190 -32.80 -5.38 30.64
CA ILE A 190 -32.85 -5.23 29.18
C ILE A 190 -31.44 -5.30 28.61
N ALA A 191 -30.48 -4.59 29.21
CA ALA A 191 -29.07 -4.64 28.81
C ALA A 191 -28.51 -6.07 28.87
N ARG A 192 -28.82 -6.84 29.93
CA ARG A 192 -28.43 -8.25 30.02
C ARG A 192 -29.01 -9.10 28.89
N LYS A 193 -30.28 -8.89 28.52
CA LYS A 193 -30.88 -9.60 27.38
C LYS A 193 -30.20 -9.23 26.06
N MET A 194 -29.92 -7.94 25.86
CA MET A 194 -29.20 -7.48 24.67
C MET A 194 -27.77 -8.05 24.62
N GLN A 195 -27.07 -8.11 25.76
CA GLN A 195 -25.76 -8.77 25.86
C GLN A 195 -25.83 -10.22 25.37
N THR A 196 -26.81 -11.01 25.84
CA THR A 196 -26.96 -12.40 25.41
C THR A 196 -27.30 -12.53 23.92
N LEU A 197 -28.13 -11.63 23.38
CA LEU A 197 -28.49 -11.64 21.95
C LEU A 197 -27.29 -11.35 21.04
N PHE A 198 -26.35 -10.53 21.51
CA PHE A 198 -25.14 -10.13 20.76
C PHE A 198 -23.88 -10.86 21.25
N ALA A 199 -24.02 -11.98 21.97
CA ALA A 199 -22.86 -12.71 22.51
C ALA A 199 -21.88 -13.11 21.39
N GLY A 200 -20.58 -12.89 21.61
CA GLY A 200 -19.54 -13.15 20.62
C GLY A 200 -19.38 -12.06 19.55
N SER A 201 -20.02 -10.89 19.73
CA SER A 201 -19.86 -9.74 18.83
C SER A 201 -19.54 -8.45 19.59
N GLU A 202 -19.02 -7.45 18.88
CA GLU A 202 -18.58 -6.17 19.44
C GLU A 202 -19.64 -5.46 20.33
N PRO A 203 -20.94 -5.41 19.97
CA PRO A 203 -21.96 -4.78 20.83
C PRO A 203 -22.13 -5.43 22.20
N GLU A 204 -21.66 -6.66 22.41
CA GLU A 204 -21.74 -7.35 23.70
C GLU A 204 -21.11 -6.52 24.81
N ARG A 205 -19.93 -5.94 24.55
CA ARG A 205 -19.15 -5.13 25.50
C ARG A 205 -19.94 -3.93 25.99
N PHE A 206 -20.60 -3.23 25.07
CA PHE A 206 -21.43 -2.08 25.40
C PHE A 206 -22.54 -2.47 26.40
N TRP A 207 -23.25 -3.56 26.11
CA TRP A 207 -24.33 -4.03 26.98
C TRP A 207 -23.81 -4.57 28.31
N PHE A 208 -22.67 -5.25 28.30
CA PHE A 208 -22.02 -5.77 29.50
C PHE A 208 -21.69 -4.64 30.49
N VAL A 209 -21.04 -3.57 30.01
CA VAL A 209 -20.64 -2.45 30.88
C VAL A 209 -21.86 -1.60 31.29
N LEU A 210 -22.87 -1.47 30.43
CA LEU A 210 -24.12 -0.75 30.76
C LEU A 210 -24.83 -1.35 31.98
N ILE A 211 -24.72 -2.67 32.20
CA ILE A 211 -25.28 -3.33 33.39
C ILE A 211 -24.60 -2.81 34.67
N GLY A 212 -23.28 -2.68 34.68
CA GLY A 212 -22.52 -2.12 35.80
C GLY A 212 -22.80 -0.64 36.01
N LEU A 213 -22.95 0.13 34.94
CA LEU A 213 -23.38 1.53 35.02
C LEU A 213 -24.76 1.64 35.72
N CYS A 214 -25.72 0.81 35.33
CA CYS A 214 -27.03 0.77 35.98
C CYS A 214 -26.95 0.32 37.46
N GLU A 215 -26.09 -0.63 37.81
CA GLU A 215 -25.83 -1.03 39.21
C GLU A 215 -25.30 0.15 40.03
N GLY A 216 -24.31 0.87 39.52
CA GLY A 216 -23.74 2.03 40.19
C GLY A 216 -24.74 3.18 40.36
N ILE A 217 -25.60 3.43 39.37
CA ILE A 217 -26.67 4.44 39.49
C ILE A 217 -27.74 3.98 40.49
N ALA A 218 -28.16 2.71 40.45
CA ALA A 218 -29.14 2.16 41.39
C ALA A 218 -28.64 2.20 42.84
N GLY A 219 -27.34 1.95 43.04
CA GLY A 219 -26.66 1.99 44.34
C GLY A 219 -26.27 3.39 44.81
N GLY A 220 -26.52 4.44 44.01
CA GLY A 220 -26.14 5.82 44.32
C GLY A 220 -24.63 6.10 44.29
N LEU A 221 -23.82 5.17 43.74
CA LEU A 221 -22.38 5.32 43.54
C LEU A 221 -22.06 6.23 42.35
N ILE A 222 -22.96 6.26 41.36
CA ILE A 222 -22.81 7.04 40.13
C ILE A 222 -23.99 8.01 40.03
N ALA A 223 -23.69 9.31 39.94
CA ALA A 223 -24.70 10.33 39.73
C ALA A 223 -24.95 10.53 38.21
N PRO A 224 -26.19 10.41 37.72
CA PRO A 224 -26.47 10.65 36.30
C PRO A 224 -26.15 12.07 35.86
N ASP A 225 -25.46 12.20 34.73
CA ASP A 225 -25.11 13.44 34.06
C ASP A 225 -25.47 13.42 32.56
N GLU A 226 -24.98 14.40 31.79
CA GLU A 226 -25.23 14.51 30.35
C GLU A 226 -24.63 13.35 29.54
N CYS A 227 -23.47 12.83 29.93
CA CYS A 227 -22.81 11.72 29.25
C CYS A 227 -23.61 10.42 29.46
N ILE A 228 -24.07 10.15 30.68
CA ILE A 228 -24.97 9.01 30.96
C ILE A 228 -26.28 9.13 30.18
N ALA A 229 -26.83 10.35 30.06
CA ALA A 229 -28.02 10.57 29.24
C ALA A 229 -27.79 10.23 27.76
N GLN A 230 -26.60 10.55 27.23
CA GLN A 230 -26.22 10.22 25.86
C GLN A 230 -26.01 8.70 25.69
N ILE A 231 -25.33 8.03 26.63
CA ILE A 231 -25.17 6.57 26.64
C ILE A 231 -26.53 5.87 26.60
N PHE A 232 -27.49 6.30 27.44
CA PHE A 232 -28.83 5.73 27.43
C PHE A 232 -29.57 5.98 26.12
N LYS A 233 -29.44 7.17 25.54
CA LYS A 233 -30.01 7.48 24.22
C LYS A 233 -29.42 6.58 23.14
N SER A 234 -28.12 6.36 23.15
CA SER A 234 -27.42 5.49 22.19
C SER A 234 -27.80 4.02 22.36
N GLY A 235 -27.97 3.55 23.61
CA GLY A 235 -28.56 2.22 23.85
C GLY A 235 -29.97 2.08 23.28
N ALA A 236 -30.81 3.11 23.35
CA ALA A 236 -32.13 3.07 22.71
C ALA A 236 -32.04 3.00 21.19
N PHE A 237 -31.10 3.72 20.57
CA PHE A 237 -30.85 3.62 19.12
C PHE A 237 -30.32 2.24 18.73
N ALA A 238 -29.41 1.65 19.50
CA ALA A 238 -28.93 0.30 19.26
C ALA A 238 -30.07 -0.74 19.32
N ILE A 239 -30.98 -0.63 20.28
CA ILE A 239 -32.18 -1.50 20.34
C ILE A 239 -33.08 -1.26 19.12
N LYS A 240 -33.26 0.00 18.70
CA LYS A 240 -34.04 0.34 17.51
C LYS A 240 -33.41 -0.24 16.23
N HIS A 241 -32.10 -0.13 16.07
CA HIS A 241 -31.36 -0.69 14.95
C HIS A 241 -31.50 -2.22 14.92
N ALA A 242 -31.29 -2.89 16.06
CA ALA A 242 -31.47 -4.33 16.19
C ALA A 242 -32.88 -4.81 15.82
N ARG A 243 -33.91 -4.03 16.19
CA ARG A 243 -35.31 -4.27 15.81
C ARG A 243 -35.53 -4.24 14.29
N GLU A 244 -34.81 -3.39 13.57
CA GLU A 244 -34.99 -3.18 12.12
C GLU A 244 -34.06 -4.11 11.32
N ASN A 245 -32.84 -4.34 11.79
CA ASN A 245 -31.74 -4.94 11.01
C ASN A 245 -31.20 -6.27 11.59
N GLY A 246 -31.72 -6.77 12.72
CA GLY A 246 -31.24 -8.02 13.33
C GLY A 246 -29.87 -7.88 13.97
N GLY A 247 -28.98 -8.85 13.75
CA GLY A 247 -27.63 -8.90 14.31
C GLY A 247 -26.59 -8.04 13.56
N LYS A 248 -27.00 -7.29 12.52
CA LYS A 248 -26.10 -6.39 11.80
C LYS A 248 -25.59 -5.25 12.68
N LEU A 249 -24.28 -4.97 12.58
CA LEU A 249 -23.63 -3.86 13.29
C LEU A 249 -24.20 -2.51 12.81
N ASP A 250 -24.40 -1.56 13.72
CA ASP A 250 -24.75 -0.18 13.37
C ASP A 250 -23.47 0.64 13.13
N GLU A 251 -23.15 0.90 11.87
CA GLU A 251 -21.95 1.65 11.47
C GLU A 251 -21.95 3.12 11.96
N ASN A 252 -23.12 3.67 12.33
CA ASN A 252 -23.21 5.04 12.85
C ASN A 252 -22.93 5.13 14.35
N MET A 253 -22.85 3.98 15.04
CA MET A 253 -22.67 3.90 16.48
C MET A 253 -21.18 3.75 16.82
N ASP A 254 -20.67 4.71 17.58
CA ASP A 254 -19.29 4.66 18.09
C ASP A 254 -19.25 3.86 19.40
N TYR A 255 -19.25 2.53 19.28
CA TYR A 255 -19.28 1.61 20.42
C TYR A 255 -18.08 1.80 21.35
N ASP A 256 -16.88 1.99 20.80
CA ASP A 256 -15.66 2.19 21.58
C ASP A 256 -15.72 3.47 22.41
N SER A 257 -16.13 4.61 21.83
CA SER A 257 -16.25 5.86 22.58
C SER A 257 -17.21 5.75 23.76
N TYR A 258 -18.36 5.08 23.58
CA TYR A 258 -19.30 4.85 24.68
C TYR A 258 -18.78 3.85 25.71
N LEU A 259 -18.05 2.82 25.28
CA LEU A 259 -17.40 1.88 26.18
C LEU A 259 -16.40 2.61 27.09
N GLN A 260 -15.49 3.41 26.53
CA GLN A 260 -14.54 4.24 27.27
C GLN A 260 -15.26 5.14 28.30
N GLN A 261 -16.32 5.85 27.87
CA GLN A 261 -17.11 6.71 28.75
C GLN A 261 -17.77 5.95 29.91
N MET A 262 -18.29 4.73 29.66
CA MET A 262 -18.87 3.91 30.73
C MET A 262 -17.81 3.37 31.69
N LEU A 263 -16.66 2.94 31.18
CA LEU A 263 -15.54 2.46 31.98
C LEU A 263 -14.98 3.54 32.90
N TYR A 264 -14.99 4.81 32.48
CA TYR A 264 -14.66 5.94 33.37
C TYR A 264 -15.49 5.91 34.67
N TYR A 265 -16.82 5.71 34.56
CA TYR A 265 -17.68 5.69 35.75
C TYR A 265 -17.44 4.45 36.61
N VAL A 266 -17.18 3.30 35.98
CA VAL A 266 -16.83 2.05 36.67
C VAL A 266 -15.50 2.21 37.44
N ALA A 267 -14.48 2.79 36.80
CA ALA A 267 -13.18 3.07 37.42
C ALA A 267 -13.28 4.11 38.54
N SER A 268 -14.17 5.09 38.41
CA SER A 268 -14.42 6.13 39.41
C SER A 268 -15.12 5.61 40.68
N CYS A 269 -15.69 4.40 40.66
CA CYS A 269 -16.37 3.83 41.81
C CYS A 269 -15.38 3.26 42.84
N ARG A 270 -15.38 3.84 44.05
CA ARG A 270 -14.59 3.32 45.18
C ARG A 270 -15.14 2.00 45.73
N SER A 271 -16.46 1.88 45.81
CA SER A 271 -17.15 0.65 46.19
C SER A 271 -17.27 -0.28 44.98
N LYS A 272 -17.06 -1.57 45.19
CA LYS A 272 -16.99 -2.59 44.11
C LYS A 272 -18.14 -3.61 44.26
N PRO A 273 -19.40 -3.23 43.98
CA PRO A 273 -20.52 -4.17 43.93
C PRO A 273 -20.36 -5.17 42.78
N VAL A 274 -21.16 -6.23 42.75
CA VAL A 274 -20.88 -7.46 41.99
C VAL A 274 -20.64 -7.22 40.50
N HIS A 275 -21.46 -6.42 39.82
CA HIS A 275 -21.27 -6.17 38.39
C HIS A 275 -20.10 -5.20 38.11
N ILE A 276 -19.96 -4.14 38.90
CA ILE A 276 -18.81 -3.23 38.81
C ILE A 276 -17.49 -3.98 39.04
N ALA A 277 -17.41 -4.84 40.08
CA ALA A 277 -16.23 -5.65 40.36
C ALA A 277 -15.88 -6.56 39.18
N GLY A 278 -16.87 -7.29 38.64
CA GLY A 278 -16.63 -8.17 37.49
C GLY A 278 -16.19 -7.42 36.23
N ILE A 279 -16.73 -6.23 35.96
CA ILE A 279 -16.26 -5.40 34.83
C ILE A 279 -14.82 -4.95 35.07
N ARG A 280 -14.47 -4.54 36.29
CA ARG A 280 -13.09 -4.13 36.60
C ARG A 280 -12.11 -5.26 36.40
N ASP A 281 -12.46 -6.47 36.82
CA ASP A 281 -11.60 -7.64 36.62
C ASP A 281 -11.44 -7.98 35.13
N VAL A 282 -12.52 -7.94 34.35
CA VAL A 282 -12.49 -8.24 32.90
C VAL A 282 -11.64 -7.22 32.13
N PHE A 283 -11.80 -5.93 32.42
CA PHE A 283 -11.12 -4.84 31.70
C PHE A 283 -9.78 -4.44 32.33
N GLY A 284 -9.33 -5.09 33.41
CA GLY A 284 -8.07 -4.76 34.08
C GLY A 284 -8.07 -3.41 34.79
N ILE A 285 -9.21 -2.93 35.30
CA ILE A 285 -9.34 -1.62 35.94
C ILE A 285 -8.94 -1.69 37.42
N ASP A 286 -7.84 -1.02 37.74
CA ASP A 286 -7.32 -0.85 39.10
C ASP A 286 -7.65 0.54 39.69
N ASP A 287 -7.13 0.83 40.88
CA ASP A 287 -7.40 2.09 41.58
C ASP A 287 -6.55 3.26 41.04
N ASN A 288 -5.56 2.98 40.18
CA ASN A 288 -4.69 3.98 39.55
C ASN A 288 -5.14 4.35 38.13
N THR A 289 -5.99 3.54 37.49
CA THR A 289 -6.43 3.70 36.09
C THR A 289 -6.88 5.13 35.74
N ILE A 290 -7.63 5.79 36.62
CA ILE A 290 -8.05 7.19 36.42
C ILE A 290 -6.88 8.18 36.54
N LEU A 291 -5.94 7.93 37.46
CA LEU A 291 -4.75 8.76 37.61
C LEU A 291 -3.82 8.61 36.40
N ASP A 292 -3.62 7.38 35.94
CA ASP A 292 -2.78 7.06 34.78
C ASP A 292 -3.35 7.67 33.49
N ALA A 293 -4.66 7.57 33.29
CA ALA A 293 -5.35 8.23 32.18
C ALA A 293 -5.28 9.77 32.23
N ASN A 294 -5.10 10.34 33.42
CA ASN A 294 -5.04 11.79 33.65
C ASN A 294 -3.61 12.35 33.83
N HIS A 295 -2.56 11.52 33.79
CA HIS A 295 -1.19 12.03 33.91
C HIS A 295 -0.94 13.09 32.82
N GLY A 296 -0.40 14.26 33.19
CA GLY A 296 -0.33 15.41 32.29
C GLY A 296 0.49 15.17 31.02
N LEU A 297 0.22 15.98 29.98
CA LEU A 297 0.95 16.01 28.68
C LEU A 297 2.46 16.24 28.83
N ILE A 298 2.90 16.83 29.95
CA ILE A 298 4.29 17.15 30.30
C ILE A 298 5.20 15.90 30.34
N HIS A 299 4.63 14.69 30.42
CA HIS A 299 5.41 13.45 30.36
C HIS A 299 5.98 13.15 28.96
N SER A 300 5.32 13.55 27.87
CA SER A 300 5.88 13.35 26.52
C SER A 300 7.11 14.24 26.30
N ASP A 301 7.08 15.50 26.74
CA ASP A 301 8.25 16.39 26.69
C ASP A 301 9.41 15.82 27.53
N ALA A 302 9.12 15.32 28.73
CA ALA A 302 10.12 14.71 29.58
C ALA A 302 10.73 13.44 28.96
N ILE A 303 9.92 12.62 28.27
CA ILE A 303 10.38 11.44 27.54
C ILE A 303 11.28 11.84 26.37
N VAL A 304 10.87 12.80 25.55
CA VAL A 304 11.65 13.29 24.40
C VAL A 304 12.96 13.92 24.88
N ILE A 305 12.94 14.71 25.95
CA ILE A 305 14.15 15.27 26.58
C ILE A 305 15.06 14.16 27.09
N ALA A 306 14.52 13.12 27.74
CA ALA A 306 15.29 12.00 28.24
C ALA A 306 15.95 11.20 27.10
N ILE A 307 15.24 10.96 26.01
CA ILE A 307 15.76 10.26 24.83
C ILE A 307 16.83 11.11 24.12
N ASN A 308 16.58 12.40 23.88
CA ASN A 308 17.57 13.29 23.27
C ASN A 308 18.85 13.40 24.12
N ALA A 309 18.71 13.48 25.44
CA ALA A 309 19.86 13.47 26.34
C ALA A 309 20.63 12.15 26.30
N ALA A 310 19.93 11.00 26.18
CA ALA A 310 20.58 9.70 26.00
C ALA A 310 21.32 9.63 24.65
N LEU A 311 20.69 10.08 23.55
CA LEU A 311 21.30 10.15 22.22
C LEU A 311 22.58 10.97 22.20
N GLU A 312 22.57 12.18 22.75
CA GLU A 312 23.75 13.06 22.81
C GLU A 312 24.94 12.37 23.49
N ARG A 313 24.66 11.53 24.50
CA ARG A 313 25.69 10.80 25.25
C ARG A 313 26.21 9.59 24.48
N LEU A 314 25.32 8.82 23.87
CA LEU A 314 25.71 7.68 23.02
C LEU A 314 26.53 8.15 21.81
N GLN A 315 26.19 9.30 21.21
CA GLN A 315 26.97 9.88 20.12
C GLN A 315 28.40 10.22 20.56
N LYS A 316 28.56 10.83 21.74
CA LYS A 316 29.89 11.11 22.33
C LYS A 316 30.70 9.82 22.57
N VAL A 317 30.04 8.72 22.93
CA VAL A 317 30.68 7.40 23.08
C VAL A 317 31.17 6.88 21.72
N VAL A 318 30.33 6.92 20.68
CA VAL A 318 30.71 6.48 19.32
C VAL A 318 31.86 7.33 18.77
N ASP A 319 31.78 8.65 18.89
CA ASP A 319 32.81 9.58 18.43
C ASP A 319 34.15 9.29 19.13
N PHE A 320 34.12 9.03 20.44
CA PHE A 320 35.31 8.67 21.21
C PHE A 320 35.92 7.34 20.75
N LEU A 321 35.11 6.29 20.59
CA LEU A 321 35.58 4.96 20.19
C LEU A 321 36.11 4.93 18.75
N ASN A 322 35.56 5.75 17.85
CA ASN A 322 36.05 5.88 16.47
C ASN A 322 37.35 6.68 16.39
N SER A 323 37.51 7.70 17.24
CA SER A 323 38.62 8.65 17.15
C SER A 323 39.87 8.21 17.92
N ASN A 324 39.76 7.22 18.82
CA ASN A 324 40.85 6.81 19.69
C ASN A 324 41.22 5.34 19.49
N ASP A 325 42.52 5.10 19.37
CA ASP A 325 43.05 3.74 19.43
C ASP A 325 43.10 3.25 20.88
N LEU A 326 42.26 2.26 21.20
CA LEU A 326 42.09 1.71 22.55
C LEU A 326 43.40 1.11 23.11
N THR A 327 44.36 0.71 22.27
CA THR A 327 45.69 0.26 22.72
C THR A 327 46.55 1.38 23.31
N GLY A 328 46.38 2.63 22.85
CA GLY A 328 47.18 3.76 23.30
C GLY A 328 46.69 4.43 24.58
N LEU A 329 45.42 4.22 24.95
CA LEU A 329 44.76 4.91 26.05
C LEU A 329 45.01 4.30 27.44
N SER A 330 45.38 3.02 27.51
CA SER A 330 45.67 2.33 28.80
C SER A 330 46.94 2.87 29.49
N LEU A 331 47.79 3.61 28.78
CA LEU A 331 49.13 4.00 29.26
C LEU A 331 49.31 5.51 29.53
N GLN A 332 48.29 6.35 29.32
CA GLN A 332 48.41 7.79 29.58
C GLN A 332 47.21 8.33 30.35
N ASP A 333 47.44 8.67 31.62
CA ASP A 333 46.70 9.72 32.33
C ASP A 333 46.81 11.01 31.52
N ASN A 334 45.86 11.25 30.61
CA ASN A 334 45.80 12.51 29.89
C ASN A 334 44.80 13.43 30.59
N GLU A 335 45.37 14.37 31.36
CA GLU A 335 44.68 15.56 31.84
C GLU A 335 44.10 16.36 30.66
N ALA A 336 42.91 16.91 30.90
CA ALA A 336 42.19 17.89 30.09
C ALA A 336 41.54 17.40 28.76
N GLY A 337 40.28 16.99 28.88
CA GLY A 337 39.26 17.23 27.82
C GLY A 337 38.75 16.03 27.03
N ALA A 338 39.45 14.89 27.01
CA ALA A 338 38.98 13.66 26.36
C ALA A 338 38.10 12.82 27.31
N LEU A 339 37.11 12.09 26.79
CA LEU A 339 36.45 11.02 27.55
C LEU A 339 37.54 10.00 27.98
N SER A 340 37.51 9.52 29.23
CA SER A 340 38.31 8.36 29.64
C SER A 340 37.47 7.08 29.45
N LEU A 341 38.11 5.91 29.51
CA LEU A 341 37.40 4.62 29.44
C LEU A 341 36.30 4.52 30.52
N ASP A 342 36.56 5.02 31.73
CA ASP A 342 35.57 5.08 32.82
C ASP A 342 34.37 5.98 32.47
N LYS A 343 34.61 7.12 31.81
CA LYS A 343 33.54 8.03 31.38
C LYS A 343 32.70 7.45 30.25
N VAL A 344 33.25 6.56 29.42
CA VAL A 344 32.49 5.84 28.39
C VAL A 344 31.52 4.87 29.04
N GLU A 345 31.97 4.11 30.04
CA GLU A 345 31.11 3.22 30.81
C GLU A 345 29.97 3.99 31.50
N GLU A 346 30.33 5.08 32.19
CA GLU A 346 29.36 5.94 32.88
C GLU A 346 28.34 6.54 31.90
N ALA A 347 28.78 7.00 30.73
CA ALA A 347 27.89 7.54 29.70
C ALA A 347 26.88 6.51 29.19
N ILE A 348 27.29 5.25 28.99
CA ILE A 348 26.40 4.15 28.58
C ILE A 348 25.38 3.83 29.69
N GLU A 349 25.83 3.75 30.96
CA GLU A 349 24.97 3.46 32.10
C GLU A 349 23.93 4.55 32.35
N GLU A 350 24.36 5.80 32.32
CA GLU A 350 23.46 6.92 32.50
C GLU A 350 22.48 7.07 31.30
N ALA A 351 22.86 6.61 30.10
CA ALA A 351 21.93 6.50 28.96
C ALA A 351 20.90 5.37 29.19
N GLU A 352 21.33 4.20 29.68
CA GLU A 352 20.44 3.10 30.10
C GLU A 352 19.36 3.60 31.08
N HIS A 353 19.77 4.31 32.13
CA HIS A 353 18.86 4.81 33.16
C HIS A 353 17.82 5.80 32.61
N ARG A 354 18.21 6.66 31.66
CA ARG A 354 17.29 7.58 30.99
C ARG A 354 16.30 6.85 30.10
N LEU A 355 16.76 5.82 29.38
CA LEU A 355 15.88 5.01 28.53
C LEU A 355 14.88 4.20 29.37
N ILE A 356 15.28 3.69 30.54
CA ILE A 356 14.35 3.07 31.50
C ILE A 356 13.30 4.07 31.96
N ALA A 357 13.71 5.28 32.34
CA ALA A 357 12.78 6.34 32.75
C ALA A 357 11.85 6.80 31.61
N ALA A 358 12.31 6.70 30.37
CA ALA A 358 11.54 6.98 29.15
C ALA A 358 10.67 5.78 28.68
N GLY A 359 10.68 4.65 29.40
CA GLY A 359 9.94 3.44 29.05
C GLY A 359 10.51 2.65 27.86
N GLN A 360 11.70 2.98 27.37
CA GLN A 360 12.40 2.29 26.28
C GLN A 360 13.24 1.11 26.82
N ILE A 361 12.57 0.15 27.47
CA ILE A 361 13.20 -1.02 28.09
C ILE A 361 14.05 -1.86 27.10
N PRO A 362 13.61 -2.14 25.86
CA PRO A 362 14.41 -2.93 24.91
C PRO A 362 15.76 -2.29 24.55
N HIS A 363 15.79 -0.96 24.44
CA HIS A 363 17.00 -0.18 24.16
C HIS A 363 17.95 -0.20 25.36
N ALA A 364 17.40 -0.01 26.56
CA ALA A 364 18.14 -0.12 27.81
C ALA A 364 18.80 -1.51 27.96
N ASP A 365 18.06 -2.58 27.69
CA ASP A 365 18.60 -3.95 27.73
C ASP A 365 19.70 -4.19 26.68
N SER A 366 19.57 -3.56 25.50
CA SER A 366 20.58 -3.62 24.45
C SER A 366 21.86 -2.90 24.86
N LEU A 367 21.75 -1.68 25.42
CA LEU A 367 22.89 -0.95 25.98
C LEU A 367 23.54 -1.71 27.14
N LYS A 368 22.76 -2.41 27.97
CA LYS A 368 23.29 -3.24 29.06
C LYS A 368 24.16 -4.39 28.53
N LYS A 369 23.80 -4.98 27.39
CA LYS A 369 24.64 -6.00 26.72
C LYS A 369 25.93 -5.37 26.19
N VAL A 370 25.84 -4.20 25.56
CA VAL A 370 26.99 -3.44 25.07
C VAL A 370 27.93 -3.07 26.23
N GLN A 371 27.39 -2.59 27.36
CA GLN A 371 28.17 -2.23 28.55
C GLN A 371 28.93 -3.44 29.11
N LYS A 372 28.28 -4.61 29.20
CA LYS A 372 28.95 -5.86 29.61
C LYS A 372 30.10 -6.24 28.67
N HIS A 373 29.89 -6.08 27.35
CA HIS A 373 30.93 -6.37 26.37
C HIS A 373 32.09 -5.38 26.48
N PHE A 374 31.80 -4.08 26.63
CA PHE A 374 32.79 -3.03 26.88
C PHE A 374 33.63 -3.31 28.12
N LYS A 375 33.01 -3.64 29.26
CA LYS A 375 33.71 -4.06 30.49
C LYS A 375 34.67 -5.23 30.28
N SER A 376 34.27 -6.21 29.48
CA SER A 376 35.12 -7.36 29.15
C SER A 376 36.35 -6.97 28.32
N VAL A 377 36.20 -6.03 27.39
CA VAL A 377 37.30 -5.51 26.56
C VAL A 377 38.25 -4.67 27.40
N VAL A 378 37.74 -3.74 28.20
CA VAL A 378 38.55 -2.89 29.11
C VAL A 378 39.30 -3.73 30.13
N GLY A 379 38.64 -4.69 30.80
CA GLY A 379 39.32 -5.57 31.74
C GLY A 379 40.38 -6.48 31.10
N SER A 380 40.32 -6.70 29.78
CA SER A 380 41.36 -7.43 29.04
C SER A 380 42.54 -6.53 28.66
N LEU A 381 42.29 -5.26 28.36
CA LEU A 381 43.31 -4.22 28.18
C LEU A 381 44.14 -4.02 29.46
N ASP A 382 43.48 -3.96 30.63
CA ASP A 382 44.16 -3.85 31.93
C ASP A 382 45.08 -5.04 32.23
N ARG A 383 44.77 -6.21 31.65
CA ARG A 383 45.59 -7.43 31.73
C ARG A 383 46.70 -7.47 30.68
N GLY A 384 46.90 -6.40 29.91
CA GLY A 384 47.93 -6.28 28.88
C GLY A 384 47.60 -7.00 27.57
N ALA A 385 46.36 -7.40 27.34
CA ALA A 385 45.94 -8.02 26.09
C ALA A 385 45.55 -6.94 25.06
N ALA A 386 45.98 -7.11 23.81
CA ALA A 386 45.56 -6.23 22.73
C ALA A 386 44.03 -6.37 22.51
N PRO A 387 43.29 -5.26 22.37
CA PRO A 387 41.88 -5.27 22.03
C PRO A 387 41.72 -5.87 20.64
N GLN A 388 40.81 -6.82 20.50
CA GLN A 388 40.47 -7.35 19.19
C GLN A 388 39.66 -6.27 18.45
N ALA A 389 40.14 -5.81 17.30
CA ALA A 389 39.44 -4.80 16.47
C ALA A 389 37.96 -5.18 16.21
N HIS A 390 37.69 -6.49 16.08
CA HIS A 390 36.33 -7.01 15.93
C HIS A 390 35.43 -6.73 17.16
N ALA A 391 35.94 -6.87 18.38
CA ALA A 391 35.18 -6.62 19.61
C ALA A 391 34.85 -5.13 19.79
N VAL A 392 35.75 -4.23 19.40
CA VAL A 392 35.51 -2.79 19.41
C VAL A 392 34.43 -2.42 18.39
N SER A 393 34.52 -2.99 17.19
CA SER A 393 33.51 -2.81 16.14
C SER A 393 32.13 -3.32 16.57
N GLU A 394 32.05 -4.44 17.30
CA GLU A 394 30.81 -4.97 17.88
C GLU A 394 30.17 -4.01 18.90
N ILE A 395 30.99 -3.37 19.76
CA ILE A 395 30.52 -2.38 20.75
C ILE A 395 29.96 -1.14 20.02
N ILE A 396 30.74 -0.59 19.09
CA ILE A 396 30.33 0.59 18.30
C ILE A 396 29.04 0.28 17.56
N ARG A 397 28.96 -0.88 16.90
CA ARG A 397 27.76 -1.34 16.20
C ARG A 397 26.55 -1.41 17.14
N GLY A 398 26.70 -2.00 18.31
CA GLY A 398 25.61 -2.11 19.29
C GLY A 398 25.13 -0.74 19.81
N VAL A 399 26.03 0.24 19.98
CA VAL A 399 25.64 1.61 20.34
C VAL A 399 24.93 2.31 19.17
N VAL A 400 25.48 2.21 17.96
CA VAL A 400 24.91 2.83 16.75
C VAL A 400 23.52 2.26 16.44
N ASP A 401 23.32 0.95 16.58
CA ASP A 401 22.01 0.32 16.37
C ASP A 401 20.95 0.92 17.33
N VAL A 402 21.31 1.20 18.59
CA VAL A 402 20.43 1.89 19.56
C VAL A 402 20.19 3.35 19.18
N ILE A 403 21.22 4.08 18.74
CA ILE A 403 21.11 5.47 18.28
C ILE A 403 20.13 5.56 17.12
N LEU A 404 20.35 4.80 16.05
CA LEU A 404 19.52 4.82 14.85
C LEU A 404 18.05 4.50 15.18
N ASP A 405 17.80 3.55 16.08
CA ASP A 405 16.44 3.20 16.46
C ASP A 405 15.74 4.29 17.29
N LEU A 406 16.47 4.94 18.20
CA LEU A 406 15.93 6.07 18.96
C LEU A 406 15.68 7.30 18.09
N GLU A 407 16.58 7.61 17.15
CA GLU A 407 16.40 8.69 16.17
C GLU A 407 15.19 8.41 15.27
N HIS A 408 15.05 7.17 14.80
CA HIS A 408 13.89 6.73 14.03
C HIS A 408 12.60 6.92 14.83
N LYS A 409 12.55 6.45 16.08
CA LYS A 409 11.41 6.61 16.99
C LYS A 409 11.08 8.07 17.29
N LEU A 410 12.08 8.95 17.45
CA LEU A 410 11.83 10.39 17.59
C LEU A 410 11.25 11.00 16.32
N LYS A 411 11.74 10.59 15.14
CA LYS A 411 11.33 11.16 13.85
C LYS A 411 9.96 10.66 13.37
N HIS A 412 9.62 9.40 13.65
CA HIS A 412 8.45 8.70 13.11
C HIS A 412 7.41 8.28 14.17
N GLY A 413 7.76 8.34 15.46
CA GLY A 413 6.88 8.03 16.59
C GLY A 413 7.46 6.94 17.49
N LEU A 414 7.34 7.11 18.81
CA LEU A 414 7.93 6.21 19.82
C LEU A 414 7.40 4.77 19.76
N ALA A 415 6.22 4.60 19.18
CA ALA A 415 5.55 3.32 18.97
C ALA A 415 5.99 2.58 17.69
N SER A 416 6.92 3.13 16.89
CA SER A 416 7.45 2.42 15.72
C SER A 416 8.03 1.07 16.14
N SER A 417 7.55 0.00 15.50
CA SER A 417 8.02 -1.38 15.70
C SER A 417 9.21 -1.72 14.80
N VAL A 418 9.48 -0.90 13.78
CA VAL A 418 10.57 -1.09 12.82
C VAL A 418 11.83 -0.50 13.42
N SER A 419 12.91 -1.29 13.43
CA SER A 419 14.20 -0.78 13.90
C SER A 419 14.74 0.29 12.95
N GLY A 420 15.44 1.30 13.47
CA GLY A 420 16.03 2.36 12.62
C GLY A 420 16.86 1.83 11.45
N ARG A 421 17.63 0.75 11.65
CA ARG A 421 18.41 0.10 10.62
C ARG A 421 17.57 -0.65 9.57
N GLU A 422 16.52 -1.32 10.01
CA GLU A 422 15.57 -1.97 9.10
C GLU A 422 14.85 -0.93 8.25
N TYR A 423 14.54 0.22 8.82
CA TYR A 423 13.97 1.34 8.08
C TYR A 423 14.93 1.89 7.02
N GLU A 424 16.21 2.13 7.34
CA GLU A 424 17.21 2.59 6.36
C GLU A 424 17.37 1.61 5.19
N LEU A 425 17.39 0.31 5.49
CA LEU A 425 17.44 -0.73 4.47
C LEU A 425 16.20 -0.69 3.57
N ARG A 426 15.02 -0.57 4.17
CA ARG A 426 13.76 -0.45 3.42
C ARG A 426 13.74 0.82 2.57
N GLU A 427 14.18 1.96 3.10
CA GLU A 427 14.25 3.23 2.36
C GLU A 427 15.14 3.10 1.11
N SER A 428 16.32 2.50 1.26
CA SER A 428 17.23 2.26 0.15
C SER A 428 16.63 1.32 -0.91
N VAL A 429 16.06 0.19 -0.48
CA VAL A 429 15.46 -0.80 -1.37
C VAL A 429 14.24 -0.25 -2.10
N VAL A 430 13.32 0.38 -1.38
CA VAL A 430 12.11 0.96 -1.97
C VAL A 430 12.46 2.07 -2.97
N THR A 431 13.46 2.91 -2.67
CA THR A 431 13.93 3.93 -3.62
C THR A 431 14.48 3.31 -4.91
N ALA A 432 15.26 2.23 -4.81
CA ALA A 432 15.74 1.51 -5.99
C ALA A 432 14.60 0.84 -6.77
N THR A 433 13.65 0.24 -6.06
CA THR A 433 12.45 -0.40 -6.62
C THR A 433 11.62 0.59 -7.44
N PHE A 434 11.40 1.83 -6.99
CA PHE A 434 10.63 2.82 -7.77
C PHE A 434 11.23 3.12 -9.14
N ASN A 435 12.55 3.24 -9.21
CA ASN A 435 13.22 3.47 -10.49
C ASN A 435 13.00 2.29 -11.46
N GLN A 436 13.08 1.05 -10.96
CA GLN A 436 12.84 -0.15 -11.75
C GLN A 436 11.36 -0.28 -12.15
N MET A 437 10.43 0.01 -11.22
CA MET A 437 9.00 0.00 -11.49
C MET A 437 8.61 0.99 -12.59
N SER A 438 9.15 2.21 -12.54
CA SER A 438 8.97 3.22 -13.59
C SER A 438 9.48 2.76 -14.96
N LEU A 439 10.57 1.97 -15.01
CA LEU A 439 11.06 1.39 -16.27
C LEU A 439 10.11 0.32 -16.82
N VAL A 440 9.58 -0.56 -15.97
CA VAL A 440 8.57 -1.56 -16.35
C VAL A 440 7.34 -0.89 -16.94
N GLU A 441 6.80 0.13 -16.27
CA GLU A 441 5.65 0.90 -16.76
C GLU A 441 5.92 1.55 -18.13
N ASN A 442 7.11 2.10 -18.32
CA ASN A 442 7.48 2.72 -19.59
C ASN A 442 7.52 1.69 -20.73
N TYR A 443 8.11 0.51 -20.50
CA TYR A 443 8.11 -0.57 -21.49
C TYR A 443 6.70 -1.05 -21.82
N LEU A 444 5.87 -1.33 -20.82
CA LEU A 444 4.51 -1.81 -21.03
C LEU A 444 3.62 -0.76 -21.72
N HIS A 445 3.73 0.51 -21.32
CA HIS A 445 3.03 1.60 -22.00
C HIS A 445 3.48 1.76 -23.46
N GLN A 446 4.77 1.62 -23.75
CA GLN A 446 5.27 1.67 -25.13
C GLN A 446 4.64 0.57 -25.99
N ILE A 447 4.60 -0.66 -25.49
CA ILE A 447 3.99 -1.81 -26.15
C ILE A 447 2.50 -1.55 -26.42
N LEU A 448 1.75 -1.16 -25.38
CA LEU A 448 0.29 -0.99 -25.49
C LEU A 448 -0.10 0.15 -26.43
N ARG A 449 0.61 1.29 -26.37
CA ARG A 449 0.39 2.40 -27.29
C ARG A 449 0.62 1.96 -28.74
N ARG A 450 1.70 1.21 -28.98
CA ARG A 450 2.05 0.71 -30.31
C ARG A 450 1.00 -0.25 -30.85
N LYS A 451 0.56 -1.20 -30.03
CA LYS A 451 -0.51 -2.15 -30.40
C LYS A 451 -1.84 -1.46 -30.66
N ALA A 452 -2.20 -0.46 -29.84
CA ALA A 452 -3.43 0.32 -30.04
C ALA A 452 -3.40 1.11 -31.35
N LEU A 453 -2.28 1.80 -31.66
CA LEU A 453 -2.11 2.53 -32.91
C LEU A 453 -2.06 1.60 -34.14
N LYS A 454 -1.37 0.46 -34.02
CA LYS A 454 -1.35 -0.55 -35.08
C LYS A 454 -2.76 -1.09 -35.36
N SER A 455 -3.51 -1.42 -34.31
CA SER A 455 -4.88 -1.93 -34.45
C SER A 455 -5.85 -0.92 -35.03
N SER A 456 -5.72 0.38 -34.70
CA SER A 456 -6.54 1.43 -35.31
C SER A 456 -6.20 1.68 -36.79
N LEU A 457 -5.02 1.26 -37.25
CA LEU A 457 -4.55 1.37 -38.63
C LEU A 457 -4.71 0.08 -39.45
N ASP A 458 -5.24 -1.01 -38.89
CA ASP A 458 -5.50 -2.26 -39.62
C ASP A 458 -6.45 -2.06 -40.81
N LYS A 459 -7.37 -1.09 -40.70
CA LYS A 459 -8.25 -0.64 -41.78
C LYS A 459 -8.27 0.88 -41.82
N LYS A 460 -8.38 1.45 -43.01
CA LYS A 460 -8.57 2.90 -43.18
C LYS A 460 -9.84 3.35 -42.45
N PRO A 461 -9.80 4.41 -41.61
CA PRO A 461 -10.99 4.92 -40.94
C PRO A 461 -12.01 5.39 -41.98
N PHE A 462 -13.27 5.04 -41.74
CA PHE A 462 -14.39 5.30 -42.67
C PHE A 462 -15.63 5.87 -41.98
N ASP A 463 -15.68 5.83 -40.65
CA ASP A 463 -16.76 6.35 -39.82
C ASP A 463 -16.19 7.16 -38.64
N GLU A 464 -17.06 7.90 -37.96
CA GLU A 464 -16.70 8.75 -36.83
C GLU A 464 -16.05 7.92 -35.69
N ALA A 465 -16.52 6.68 -35.49
CA ALA A 465 -16.01 5.78 -34.46
C ALA A 465 -14.59 5.24 -34.75
N SER A 466 -14.25 4.89 -35.99
CA SER A 466 -12.90 4.48 -36.39
C SER A 466 -11.94 5.68 -36.40
N THR A 467 -12.42 6.85 -36.83
CA THR A 467 -11.65 8.10 -36.78
C THR A 467 -11.29 8.46 -35.35
N LEU A 468 -12.27 8.44 -34.44
CA LEU A 468 -12.06 8.71 -33.02
C LEU A 468 -11.09 7.71 -32.36
N ARG A 469 -11.17 6.41 -32.70
CA ARG A 469 -10.22 5.40 -32.21
C ARG A 469 -8.79 5.70 -32.65
N LEU A 470 -8.61 6.13 -33.90
CA LEU A 470 -7.31 6.51 -34.43
C LEU A 470 -6.76 7.78 -33.77
N THR A 471 -7.56 8.84 -33.66
CA THR A 471 -7.10 10.09 -33.01
C THR A 471 -6.78 9.88 -31.54
N LEU A 472 -7.57 9.10 -30.80
CA LEU A 472 -7.27 8.72 -29.41
C LEU A 472 -5.95 7.96 -29.27
N ALA A 473 -5.66 7.01 -30.18
CA ALA A 473 -4.39 6.29 -30.18
C ALA A 473 -3.19 7.22 -30.46
N LEU A 474 -3.34 8.17 -31.38
CA LEU A 474 -2.31 9.17 -31.72
C LEU A 474 -2.09 10.17 -30.59
N HIS A 475 -3.13 10.64 -29.91
CA HIS A 475 -3.02 11.53 -28.75
C HIS A 475 -2.16 10.93 -27.63
N ARG A 476 -2.27 9.63 -27.39
CA ARG A 476 -1.45 8.91 -26.40
C ARG A 476 0.05 8.97 -26.72
N TYR A 477 0.44 9.15 -27.99
CA TYR A 477 1.81 9.39 -28.43
C TYR A 477 2.18 10.87 -28.43
N LEU A 478 1.39 11.69 -29.11
CA LEU A 478 1.69 13.09 -29.39
C LEU A 478 1.65 13.97 -28.14
N ASN A 479 0.91 13.59 -27.09
CA ASN A 479 0.88 14.36 -25.84
C ASN A 479 2.12 14.17 -24.94
N LYS A 480 3.05 13.25 -25.27
CA LYS A 480 4.28 13.04 -24.47
C LYS A 480 5.39 14.07 -24.77
N THR A 481 5.33 14.78 -25.90
CA THR A 481 6.30 15.81 -26.29
C THR A 481 5.60 16.97 -26.97
N ASP A 482 5.99 18.22 -26.69
CA ASP A 482 5.42 19.42 -27.35
C ASP A 482 6.01 19.71 -28.74
N MET A 483 6.94 18.87 -29.22
CA MET A 483 7.74 19.10 -30.43
C MET A 483 7.67 17.89 -31.37
N GLY A 484 7.57 18.14 -32.69
CA GLY A 484 7.62 17.14 -33.76
C GLY A 484 6.26 16.73 -34.35
N HIS A 485 6.27 16.27 -35.61
CA HIS A 485 5.10 15.80 -36.39
C HIS A 485 3.93 16.81 -36.47
N GLU A 486 4.23 18.09 -36.75
CA GLU A 486 3.23 19.17 -36.75
C GLU A 486 2.09 18.96 -37.76
N GLU A 487 2.39 18.35 -38.93
CA GLU A 487 1.38 18.02 -39.93
C GLU A 487 0.42 16.93 -39.44
N LEU A 488 0.94 15.87 -38.79
CA LEU A 488 0.11 14.85 -38.15
C LEU A 488 -0.72 15.43 -37.01
N ARG A 489 -0.13 16.29 -36.17
CA ARG A 489 -0.87 16.99 -35.10
C ARG A 489 -1.99 17.86 -35.65
N LYS A 490 -1.74 18.53 -36.78
CA LYS A 490 -2.77 19.31 -37.47
C LYS A 490 -3.89 18.40 -37.97
N ALA A 491 -3.55 17.31 -38.67
CA ALA A 491 -4.54 16.33 -39.15
C ALA A 491 -5.38 15.72 -38.01
N VAL A 492 -4.77 15.43 -36.85
CA VAL A 492 -5.48 14.97 -35.65
C VAL A 492 -6.42 16.05 -35.10
N ARG A 493 -5.98 17.31 -35.02
CA ARG A 493 -6.82 18.44 -34.57
C ARG A 493 -8.01 18.67 -35.52
N ASP A 494 -7.78 18.60 -36.82
CA ASP A 494 -8.82 18.79 -37.83
C ASP A 494 -9.87 17.65 -37.73
N ALA A 495 -9.40 16.42 -37.50
CA ALA A 495 -10.28 15.27 -37.24
C ALA A 495 -11.10 15.41 -35.95
N ASP A 496 -10.50 15.85 -34.84
CA ASP A 496 -11.22 16.07 -33.57
C ASP A 496 -12.25 17.21 -33.66
N ASN A 497 -12.01 18.19 -34.55
CA ASN A 497 -12.94 19.30 -34.82
C ASN A 497 -14.10 18.90 -35.76
N GLY A 498 -14.13 17.64 -36.22
CA GLY A 498 -15.19 17.10 -37.07
C GLY A 498 -15.01 17.33 -38.57
N ASP A 499 -13.82 17.73 -39.02
CA ASP A 499 -13.47 17.91 -40.44
C ASP A 499 -12.22 17.09 -40.83
N PRO A 500 -12.25 15.75 -40.71
CA PRO A 500 -11.08 14.91 -40.97
C PRO A 500 -10.78 14.79 -42.47
N ASP A 501 -9.55 15.13 -42.86
CA ASP A 501 -8.95 14.55 -44.08
C ASP A 501 -8.48 13.13 -43.77
N LEU A 502 -9.36 12.15 -44.02
CA LEU A 502 -9.12 10.73 -43.68
C LEU A 502 -7.94 10.12 -44.44
N ASP A 503 -7.64 10.62 -45.63
CA ASP A 503 -6.56 10.11 -46.48
C ASP A 503 -5.22 10.60 -45.94
N LEU A 504 -5.12 11.89 -45.67
CA LEU A 504 -3.95 12.52 -45.06
C LEU A 504 -3.70 11.98 -43.65
N LEU A 505 -4.76 11.89 -42.81
CA LEU A 505 -4.65 11.36 -41.46
C LEU A 505 -4.15 9.91 -41.47
N TYR A 506 -4.71 9.05 -42.32
CA TYR A 506 -4.32 7.65 -42.40
C TYR A 506 -2.88 7.49 -42.91
N GLN A 507 -2.47 8.25 -43.93
CA GLN A 507 -1.11 8.22 -44.46
C GLN A 507 -0.09 8.66 -43.41
N LEU A 508 -0.25 9.86 -42.83
CA LEU A 508 0.67 10.41 -41.84
C LEU A 508 0.74 9.53 -40.58
N SER A 509 -0.36 8.86 -40.21
CA SER A 509 -0.39 7.94 -39.08
C SER A 509 0.39 6.65 -39.34
N ARG A 510 0.36 6.13 -40.59
CA ARG A 510 1.17 4.97 -40.98
C ARG A 510 2.64 5.32 -41.04
N GLU A 511 2.99 6.44 -41.67
CA GLU A 511 4.37 6.96 -41.69
C GLU A 511 4.91 7.14 -40.27
N PHE A 512 4.11 7.74 -39.38
CA PHE A 512 4.47 7.89 -37.97
C PHE A 512 4.67 6.56 -37.25
N LEU A 513 3.82 5.55 -37.49
CA LEU A 513 3.98 4.21 -36.90
C LEU A 513 5.26 3.52 -37.40
N ASP A 514 5.60 3.68 -38.68
CA ASP A 514 6.78 3.10 -39.31
C ASP A 514 8.08 3.80 -38.84
N GLU A 515 8.03 5.11 -38.57
CA GLU A 515 9.14 5.90 -38.01
C GLU A 515 9.45 5.59 -36.54
N GLN A 516 8.54 4.93 -35.80
CA GLN A 516 8.81 4.54 -34.42
C GLN A 516 9.83 3.39 -34.36
N GLU A 517 11.14 3.72 -34.34
CA GLU A 517 12.19 2.80 -33.91
C GLU A 517 11.93 2.39 -32.44
N SER A 518 11.20 1.30 -32.26
CA SER A 518 10.88 0.74 -30.95
C SER A 518 11.60 -0.57 -30.76
N MET A 519 12.12 -0.77 -29.55
CA MET A 519 12.49 -2.10 -29.08
C MET A 519 11.35 -3.08 -29.40
N PRO A 520 11.61 -4.25 -30.00
CA PRO A 520 10.58 -5.24 -30.26
C PRO A 520 9.77 -5.53 -28.98
N ASP A 521 8.43 -5.65 -29.09
CA ASP A 521 7.56 -5.85 -27.91
C ASP A 521 8.08 -6.99 -27.03
N ARG A 522 8.52 -8.08 -27.65
CA ARG A 522 9.07 -9.24 -26.96
C ARG A 522 10.30 -8.89 -26.12
N LYS A 523 11.26 -8.15 -26.70
CA LYS A 523 12.47 -7.69 -25.99
C LYS A 523 12.14 -6.70 -24.87
N ALA A 524 11.11 -5.86 -25.06
CA ALA A 524 10.63 -4.95 -24.01
C ALA A 524 9.95 -5.73 -22.86
N ILE A 525 9.17 -6.77 -23.17
CA ILE A 525 8.58 -7.65 -22.15
C ILE A 525 9.67 -8.42 -21.39
N ASP A 526 10.67 -8.97 -22.08
CA ASP A 526 11.78 -9.70 -21.44
C ASP A 526 12.53 -8.81 -20.45
N LYS A 527 12.79 -7.54 -20.82
CA LYS A 527 13.38 -6.56 -19.90
C LYS A 527 12.47 -6.23 -18.72
N SER A 528 11.17 -6.10 -18.94
CA SER A 528 10.21 -5.91 -17.85
C SER A 528 10.22 -7.09 -16.87
N LEU A 529 10.28 -8.33 -17.36
CA LEU A 529 10.37 -9.52 -16.53
C LEU A 529 11.68 -9.59 -15.73
N GLU A 530 12.81 -9.20 -16.33
CA GLU A 530 14.09 -9.07 -15.62
C GLU A 530 14.00 -8.07 -14.47
N LEU A 531 13.49 -6.87 -14.73
CA LEU A 531 13.29 -5.84 -13.70
C LEU A 531 12.35 -6.30 -12.58
N LEU A 532 11.24 -6.98 -12.92
CA LEU A 532 10.33 -7.52 -11.90
C LEU A 532 11.01 -8.54 -11.00
N ARG A 533 11.87 -9.42 -11.55
CA ARG A 533 12.64 -10.39 -10.75
C ARG A 533 13.66 -9.72 -9.85
N ASP A 534 14.34 -8.67 -10.33
CA ASP A 534 15.26 -7.87 -9.51
C ASP A 534 14.53 -7.18 -8.35
N ILE A 535 13.35 -6.60 -8.62
CA ILE A 535 12.49 -5.99 -7.59
C ILE A 535 12.11 -7.04 -6.53
N ILE A 536 11.66 -8.23 -6.95
CA ILE A 536 11.29 -9.33 -6.03
C ILE A 536 12.47 -9.71 -5.14
N GLY A 537 13.66 -9.84 -5.72
CA GLY A 537 14.89 -10.14 -4.98
C GLY A 537 15.23 -9.06 -3.94
N ALA A 538 15.18 -7.79 -4.33
CA ALA A 538 15.46 -6.66 -3.46
C ALA A 538 14.46 -6.54 -2.30
N LEU A 539 13.16 -6.70 -2.59
CA LEU A 539 12.10 -6.67 -1.58
C LEU A 539 12.23 -7.80 -0.56
N ASN A 540 12.48 -9.03 -1.01
CA ASN A 540 12.72 -10.16 -0.11
C ASN A 540 13.96 -9.96 0.77
N PHE A 541 15.04 -9.37 0.21
CA PHE A 541 16.24 -9.03 0.98
C PHE A 541 15.96 -8.03 2.12
N ALA A 542 15.01 -7.10 1.92
CA ALA A 542 14.57 -6.13 2.93
C ALA A 542 13.48 -6.67 3.88
N GLY A 543 13.10 -7.96 3.79
CA GLY A 543 12.02 -8.55 4.57
C GLY A 543 10.62 -8.06 4.17
N MET A 544 10.46 -7.54 2.96
CA MET A 544 9.20 -7.03 2.39
C MET A 544 8.48 -8.14 1.59
N GLU A 545 8.18 -9.25 2.27
CA GLU A 545 7.66 -10.48 1.63
C GLU A 545 6.25 -10.32 1.05
N VAL A 546 5.46 -9.39 1.61
CA VAL A 546 4.09 -9.16 1.14
C VAL A 546 4.13 -8.42 -0.19
N GLU A 547 4.95 -7.38 -0.27
CA GLU A 547 5.21 -6.58 -1.46
C GLU A 547 5.84 -7.44 -2.56
N ALA A 548 6.84 -8.26 -2.21
CA ALA A 548 7.47 -9.19 -3.14
C ALA A 548 6.45 -10.16 -3.77
N ARG A 549 5.52 -10.72 -2.98
CA ARG A 549 4.47 -11.62 -3.48
C ARG A 549 3.49 -10.94 -4.45
N VAL A 550 3.18 -9.67 -4.24
CA VAL A 550 2.33 -8.92 -5.18
C VAL A 550 3.06 -8.76 -6.53
N ILE A 551 4.32 -8.33 -6.50
CA ILE A 551 5.14 -8.18 -7.72
C ILE A 551 5.34 -9.53 -8.42
N GLU A 552 5.52 -10.61 -7.67
CA GLU A 552 5.61 -11.98 -8.22
C GLU A 552 4.33 -12.41 -8.94
N GLY A 553 3.15 -12.06 -8.41
CA GLY A 553 1.88 -12.30 -9.11
C GLY A 553 1.78 -11.56 -10.44
N CYS A 554 2.24 -10.31 -10.46
CA CYS A 554 2.34 -9.49 -11.67
C CYS A 554 3.34 -10.08 -12.69
N GLU A 555 4.50 -10.56 -12.25
CA GLU A 555 5.51 -11.23 -13.10
C GLU A 555 4.98 -12.53 -13.70
N ARG A 556 4.29 -13.35 -12.90
CA ARG A 556 3.67 -14.62 -13.35
C ARG A 556 2.65 -14.38 -14.44
N TRP A 557 1.77 -13.39 -14.26
CA TRP A 557 0.80 -13.04 -15.29
C TRP A 557 1.48 -12.50 -16.54
N LEU A 558 2.44 -11.58 -16.41
CA LEU A 558 3.12 -11.00 -17.58
C LEU A 558 3.87 -12.07 -18.39
N THR A 559 4.47 -13.05 -17.72
CA THR A 559 5.10 -14.21 -18.36
C THR A 559 4.07 -15.01 -19.16
N ALA A 560 2.96 -15.41 -18.53
CA ALA A 560 1.90 -16.19 -19.21
C ALA A 560 1.26 -15.41 -20.38
N ALA A 561 1.02 -14.12 -20.19
CA ALA A 561 0.46 -13.25 -21.23
C ALA A 561 1.44 -13.05 -22.39
N SER A 562 2.75 -12.96 -22.11
CA SER A 562 3.80 -12.90 -23.13
C SER A 562 3.82 -14.19 -23.96
N ASP A 563 3.83 -15.34 -23.30
CA ASP A 563 3.85 -16.66 -23.95
C ASP A 563 2.61 -16.91 -24.81
N ALA A 564 1.45 -16.40 -24.41
CA ALA A 564 0.21 -16.47 -25.18
C ALA A 564 0.09 -15.38 -26.26
N GLY A 565 1.05 -14.45 -26.38
CA GLY A 565 0.95 -13.27 -27.25
C GLY A 565 -0.21 -12.33 -26.88
N ALA A 566 -0.71 -12.43 -25.66
CA ALA A 566 -1.96 -11.84 -25.18
C ALA A 566 -1.76 -10.55 -24.35
N VAL A 567 -0.57 -9.95 -24.35
CA VAL A 567 -0.35 -8.63 -23.70
C VAL A 567 -1.09 -7.53 -24.47
N ARG A 568 -2.21 -7.05 -23.94
CA ARG A 568 -3.07 -6.00 -24.51
C ARG A 568 -3.81 -5.24 -23.41
N GLU A 569 -4.45 -4.14 -23.77
CA GLU A 569 -5.20 -3.29 -22.82
C GLU A 569 -6.58 -3.89 -22.56
N ASP A 570 -6.63 -4.86 -21.65
CA ASP A 570 -7.84 -5.55 -21.21
C ASP A 570 -7.98 -5.54 -19.67
N ASP A 571 -9.02 -6.20 -19.15
CA ASP A 571 -9.26 -6.28 -17.71
C ASP A 571 -8.08 -6.87 -16.93
N ALA A 572 -7.34 -7.81 -17.53
CA ALA A 572 -6.18 -8.39 -16.90
C ALA A 572 -5.04 -7.36 -16.78
N PHE A 573 -4.73 -6.60 -17.84
CA PHE A 573 -3.76 -5.52 -17.73
C PHE A 573 -4.18 -4.44 -16.73
N ARG A 574 -5.48 -4.13 -16.62
CA ARG A 574 -5.99 -3.21 -15.60
C ARG A 574 -5.74 -3.75 -14.19
N CYS A 575 -5.96 -5.03 -13.94
CA CYS A 575 -5.62 -5.65 -12.66
C CYS A 575 -4.12 -5.55 -12.35
N PHE A 576 -3.25 -5.78 -13.34
CA PHE A 576 -1.81 -5.57 -13.21
C PHE A 576 -1.49 -4.14 -12.81
N ALA A 577 -2.00 -3.14 -13.55
CA ALA A 577 -1.71 -1.74 -13.30
C ALA A 577 -2.23 -1.28 -11.93
N GLU A 578 -3.42 -1.73 -11.52
CA GLU A 578 -3.97 -1.43 -10.21
C GLU A 578 -3.16 -2.08 -9.07
N ALA A 579 -2.75 -3.35 -9.21
CA ALA A 579 -1.89 -4.01 -8.24
C ALA A 579 -0.55 -3.28 -8.08
N PHE A 580 0.06 -2.90 -9.21
CA PHE A 580 1.33 -2.20 -9.27
C PHE A 580 1.27 -0.81 -8.62
N ALA A 581 0.23 -0.02 -8.94
CA ALA A 581 0.05 1.31 -8.36
C ALA A 581 -0.26 1.26 -6.85
N GLN A 582 -1.06 0.28 -6.41
CA GLN A 582 -1.39 0.13 -4.98
C GLN A 582 -0.15 -0.26 -4.16
N ILE A 583 0.69 -1.16 -4.67
CA ILE A 583 1.90 -1.56 -3.95
C ILE A 583 2.95 -0.44 -3.97
N GLU A 584 3.04 0.32 -5.07
CA GLU A 584 3.87 1.52 -5.14
C GLU A 584 3.48 2.53 -4.06
N MET A 585 2.19 2.89 -4.02
CA MET A 585 1.67 3.87 -3.08
C MET A 585 1.78 3.38 -1.63
N HIS A 586 1.64 2.07 -1.38
CA HIS A 586 1.85 1.43 -0.08
C HIS A 586 3.28 1.68 0.38
N MET A 587 4.27 1.28 -0.43
CA MET A 587 5.69 1.45 -0.13
C MET A 587 6.06 2.92 0.11
N GLN A 588 5.55 3.85 -0.70
CA GLN A 588 5.79 5.29 -0.51
C GLN A 588 5.27 5.78 0.84
N ARG A 589 4.06 5.38 1.22
CA ARG A 589 3.42 5.85 2.46
C ARG A 589 4.04 5.22 3.69
N SER A 590 4.37 3.93 3.65
CA SER A 590 5.07 3.24 4.73
C SER A 590 6.48 3.81 4.98
N LEU A 591 7.16 4.34 3.95
CA LEU A 591 8.41 5.08 4.15
C LEU A 591 8.17 6.45 4.80
N ILE A 592 7.24 7.24 4.28
CA ILE A 592 6.97 8.59 4.82
C ILE A 592 6.55 8.51 6.29
N ASP A 593 5.70 7.53 6.61
CA ASP A 593 5.17 7.30 7.94
C ASP A 593 5.02 5.78 8.19
N PRO A 594 6.00 5.14 8.86
CA PRO A 594 5.97 3.72 9.20
C PRO A 594 4.75 3.27 10.02
N LEU A 595 4.04 4.22 10.64
CA LEU A 595 2.84 3.98 11.43
C LEU A 595 1.54 4.26 10.64
N ASP A 596 1.60 4.64 9.36
CA ASP A 596 0.40 4.81 8.50
C ASP A 596 -0.24 3.44 8.23
N ASP A 597 -1.55 3.32 8.48
CA ASP A 597 -2.27 2.09 8.15
C ASP A 597 -2.50 2.02 6.63
N THR A 598 -1.66 1.21 6.00
CA THR A 598 -1.62 0.96 4.57
C THR A 598 -2.20 -0.41 4.21
N SER A 599 -2.79 -1.12 5.18
CA SER A 599 -3.32 -2.47 5.03
C SER A 599 -4.36 -2.59 3.92
N HIS A 600 -5.19 -1.55 3.75
CA HIS A 600 -6.19 -1.52 2.67
C HIS A 600 -5.56 -1.53 1.28
N MET A 601 -4.40 -0.88 1.11
CA MET A 601 -3.71 -0.77 -0.18
C MET A 601 -3.11 -2.11 -0.57
N VAL A 602 -2.48 -2.77 0.41
CA VAL A 602 -1.99 -4.14 0.28
C VAL A 602 -3.14 -5.11 -0.04
N ALA A 603 -4.28 -4.99 0.67
CA ALA A 603 -5.44 -5.85 0.43
C ALA A 603 -5.99 -5.70 -0.99
N VAL A 604 -6.10 -4.47 -1.50
CA VAL A 604 -6.52 -4.22 -2.89
C VAL A 604 -5.49 -4.80 -3.86
N ALA A 605 -4.19 -4.59 -3.62
CA ALA A 605 -3.14 -5.13 -4.50
C ALA A 605 -3.17 -6.66 -4.56
N GLN A 606 -3.32 -7.33 -3.41
CA GLN A 606 -3.46 -8.78 -3.32
C GLN A 606 -4.72 -9.29 -4.01
N GLN A 607 -5.85 -8.58 -3.86
CA GLN A 607 -7.08 -8.91 -4.56
C GLN A 607 -6.88 -8.87 -6.07
N ARG A 608 -6.23 -7.82 -6.60
CA ARG A 608 -5.95 -7.70 -8.04
C ARG A 608 -5.01 -8.78 -8.56
N VAL A 609 -4.01 -9.17 -7.77
CA VAL A 609 -3.15 -10.31 -8.12
C VAL A 609 -3.92 -11.64 -8.10
N ALA A 610 -4.88 -11.81 -7.20
CA ALA A 610 -5.75 -12.99 -7.21
C ALA A 610 -6.64 -13.03 -8.47
N GLU A 611 -7.16 -11.88 -8.90
CA GLU A 611 -7.91 -11.75 -10.15
C GLU A 611 -7.03 -12.04 -11.38
N LEU A 612 -5.77 -11.56 -11.38
CA LEU A 612 -4.78 -11.91 -12.42
C LEU A 612 -4.56 -13.41 -12.54
N ALA A 613 -4.49 -14.13 -11.42
CA ALA A 613 -4.32 -15.59 -11.43
C ALA A 613 -5.49 -16.27 -12.17
N GLY A 614 -6.74 -15.81 -11.96
CA GLY A 614 -7.89 -16.32 -12.69
C GLY A 614 -7.85 -16.02 -14.20
N HIS A 615 -7.23 -14.90 -14.59
CA HIS A 615 -7.01 -14.59 -16.02
C HIS A 615 -5.98 -15.52 -16.67
N ILE A 616 -5.00 -16.05 -15.92
CA ILE A 616 -4.01 -16.99 -16.45
C ILE A 616 -4.68 -18.29 -16.91
N ASP A 617 -5.68 -18.79 -16.17
CA ASP A 617 -6.40 -20.02 -16.53
C ASP A 617 -7.14 -19.93 -17.87
N GLY A 618 -7.51 -18.70 -18.29
CA GLY A 618 -8.14 -18.42 -19.58
C GLY A 618 -7.16 -18.23 -20.75
N LEU A 619 -5.85 -18.16 -20.48
CA LEU A 619 -4.83 -18.04 -21.52
C LEU A 619 -4.55 -19.43 -22.10
N SER A 620 -4.62 -19.57 -23.43
CA SER A 620 -4.21 -20.81 -24.08
C SER A 620 -2.72 -21.04 -23.83
N PRO A 621 -2.30 -22.21 -23.30
CA PRO A 621 -0.90 -22.53 -23.07
C PRO A 621 -0.24 -22.86 -24.42
N GLY A 622 -0.08 -21.88 -25.30
CA GLY A 622 0.51 -22.06 -26.62
C GLY A 622 1.93 -22.62 -26.55
N ARG A 623 2.65 -22.39 -25.44
CA ARG A 623 4.09 -22.67 -25.34
C ARG A 623 4.47 -23.94 -24.56
N ASN A 624 3.60 -24.52 -23.75
CA ASN A 624 3.99 -25.56 -22.77
C ASN A 624 3.94 -27.02 -23.28
N THR A 625 3.69 -27.27 -24.56
CA THR A 625 3.78 -28.63 -25.13
C THR A 625 5.20 -29.03 -25.55
N ALA A 626 6.18 -28.11 -25.47
CA ALA A 626 7.58 -28.38 -25.84
C ALA A 626 8.54 -28.27 -24.64
N ALA A 627 8.36 -29.12 -23.62
CA ALA A 627 9.46 -29.48 -22.73
C ALA A 627 10.25 -30.65 -23.35
N PRO A 628 11.60 -30.67 -23.27
CA PRO A 628 12.38 -31.80 -23.77
C PRO A 628 12.07 -33.04 -22.92
N VAL A 629 11.56 -34.08 -23.57
CA VAL A 629 11.20 -35.35 -22.93
C VAL A 629 12.48 -36.06 -22.48
N ALA A 630 12.83 -35.87 -21.21
CA ALA A 630 13.70 -36.76 -20.45
C ALA A 630 12.87 -37.51 -19.39
N SER A 631 11.72 -38.08 -19.80
CA SER A 631 10.97 -39.06 -19.02
C SER A 631 9.89 -39.68 -19.91
N ALA A 632 10.03 -40.95 -20.23
CA ALA A 632 9.29 -41.65 -21.28
C ALA A 632 7.87 -42.14 -20.91
N ASP A 633 7.15 -41.52 -19.96
CA ASP A 633 5.88 -42.12 -19.49
C ASP A 633 4.73 -41.16 -19.14
N ALA A 634 4.71 -39.94 -19.69
CA ALA A 634 3.51 -39.11 -19.65
C ALA A 634 3.36 -38.30 -20.94
N MET A 635 2.39 -38.68 -21.79
CA MET A 635 2.01 -37.90 -22.96
C MET A 635 1.34 -36.59 -22.50
N PRO A 636 1.72 -35.41 -23.05
CA PRO A 636 1.05 -34.14 -22.76
C PRO A 636 -0.41 -34.17 -23.23
N PRO A 637 -1.30 -33.33 -22.67
CA PRO A 637 -2.69 -33.23 -23.11
C PRO A 637 -2.72 -32.81 -24.58
N GLN A 638 -3.23 -33.69 -25.43
CA GLN A 638 -3.26 -33.49 -26.87
C GLN A 638 -4.46 -32.64 -27.26
N ILE A 639 -4.24 -31.56 -28.02
CA ILE A 639 -5.34 -30.78 -28.65
C ILE A 639 -6.17 -31.74 -29.51
N GLN A 640 -7.50 -31.71 -29.36
CA GLN A 640 -8.43 -32.53 -30.13
C GLN A 640 -9.35 -31.63 -30.97
N ASP A 641 -9.77 -32.12 -32.12
CA ASP A 641 -10.81 -31.46 -32.91
C ASP A 641 -12.15 -31.52 -32.17
N ALA A 642 -12.96 -30.47 -32.34
CA ALA A 642 -14.35 -30.47 -31.91
C ALA A 642 -15.23 -31.19 -32.95
N ASP A 643 -16.47 -31.50 -32.60
CA ASP A 643 -17.43 -32.04 -33.56
C ASP A 643 -17.78 -30.97 -34.60
N ILE A 644 -17.40 -31.20 -35.86
CA ILE A 644 -17.55 -30.23 -36.97
C ILE A 644 -18.80 -30.59 -37.78
N PRO A 645 -19.88 -29.78 -37.73
CA PRO A 645 -21.07 -30.00 -38.54
C PRO A 645 -20.74 -29.98 -40.04
N ALA A 646 -21.44 -30.81 -40.82
CA ALA A 646 -21.16 -31.00 -42.25
C ALA A 646 -21.19 -29.70 -43.06
N GLU A 647 -22.13 -28.80 -42.74
CA GLU A 647 -22.26 -27.49 -43.38
C GLU A 647 -21.06 -26.55 -43.14
N PHE A 648 -20.43 -26.59 -41.95
CA PHE A 648 -19.23 -25.81 -41.67
C PHE A 648 -17.96 -26.45 -42.22
N ARG A 649 -17.98 -27.78 -42.38
CA ARG A 649 -16.87 -28.53 -42.97
C ARG A 649 -16.68 -28.22 -44.45
N GLU A 650 -17.76 -28.16 -45.22
CA GLU A 650 -17.72 -27.82 -46.65
C GLU A 650 -17.17 -26.39 -46.86
N VAL A 651 -17.68 -25.43 -46.09
CA VAL A 651 -17.19 -24.03 -46.12
C VAL A 651 -15.72 -23.94 -45.71
N PHE A 652 -15.31 -24.65 -44.66
CA PHE A 652 -13.92 -24.68 -44.21
C PHE A 652 -12.95 -25.19 -45.28
N ILE A 653 -13.34 -26.24 -46.01
CA ILE A 653 -12.51 -26.81 -47.07
C ILE A 653 -12.37 -25.80 -48.21
N GLU A 654 -13.47 -25.19 -48.66
CA GLU A 654 -13.48 -24.19 -49.73
C GLU A 654 -12.60 -22.97 -49.40
N GLU A 655 -12.78 -22.39 -48.20
CA GLU A 655 -11.96 -21.24 -47.77
C GLU A 655 -10.48 -21.62 -47.55
N SER A 656 -10.22 -22.85 -47.10
CA SER A 656 -8.85 -23.34 -46.93
C SER A 656 -8.14 -23.55 -48.26
N GLU A 657 -8.85 -24.01 -49.29
CA GLU A 657 -8.31 -24.18 -50.64
C GLU A 657 -7.83 -22.84 -51.23
N GLU A 658 -8.59 -21.76 -51.03
CA GLU A 658 -8.18 -20.40 -51.45
C GLU A 658 -6.90 -19.94 -50.73
N ILE A 659 -6.84 -20.13 -49.41
CA ILE A 659 -5.66 -19.74 -48.62
C ILE A 659 -4.43 -20.56 -49.01
N ILE A 660 -4.61 -21.86 -49.26
CA ILE A 660 -3.53 -22.77 -49.64
C ILE A 660 -3.00 -22.44 -51.03
N ALA A 661 -3.87 -22.13 -52.00
CA ALA A 661 -3.45 -21.73 -53.34
C ALA A 661 -2.52 -20.50 -53.30
N GLU A 662 -2.84 -19.52 -52.45
CA GLU A 662 -1.99 -18.34 -52.28
C GLU A 662 -0.71 -18.65 -51.50
N LEU A 663 -0.75 -19.51 -50.48
CA LEU A 663 0.46 -19.98 -49.79
C LEU A 663 1.42 -20.71 -50.73
N VAL A 664 0.91 -21.53 -51.66
CA VAL A 664 1.74 -22.20 -52.68
C VAL A 664 2.44 -21.17 -53.56
N ARG A 665 1.70 -20.20 -54.09
CA ARG A 665 2.25 -19.12 -54.92
C ARG A 665 3.33 -18.31 -54.20
N LEU A 666 3.04 -17.87 -52.98
CA LEU A 666 3.97 -17.08 -52.17
C LEU A 666 5.20 -17.89 -51.73
N THR A 667 5.05 -19.19 -51.49
CA THR A 667 6.18 -20.05 -51.15
C THR A 667 7.15 -20.20 -52.32
N GLU A 668 6.63 -20.37 -53.55
CA GLU A 668 7.48 -20.41 -54.75
C GLU A 668 8.25 -19.09 -54.92
N GLU A 669 7.55 -17.96 -54.78
CA GLU A 669 8.15 -16.61 -54.87
C GLU A 669 9.21 -16.37 -53.78
N TRP A 670 8.95 -16.81 -52.55
CA TRP A 670 9.89 -16.63 -51.45
C TRP A 670 11.11 -17.54 -51.51
N LEU A 671 11.00 -18.73 -52.11
CA LEU A 671 12.14 -19.65 -52.27
C LEU A 671 13.19 -19.12 -53.26
N ASP A 672 12.81 -18.25 -54.20
CA ASP A 672 13.75 -17.60 -55.13
C ASP A 672 14.58 -16.51 -54.42
N GLU A 673 14.00 -15.80 -53.44
CA GLU A 673 14.66 -14.79 -52.61
C GLU A 673 14.33 -15.00 -51.12
N PRO A 674 14.99 -15.97 -50.45
CA PRO A 674 14.62 -16.39 -49.09
C PRO A 674 15.25 -15.49 -48.03
N GLU A 675 14.95 -14.20 -48.11
CA GLU A 675 15.28 -13.20 -47.11
C GLU A 675 14.03 -12.73 -46.38
N VAL A 676 14.23 -11.90 -45.36
CA VAL A 676 13.11 -11.21 -44.69
C VAL A 676 12.58 -10.13 -45.65
N ASN A 677 11.48 -10.43 -46.33
CA ASN A 677 10.85 -9.56 -47.33
C ASN A 677 9.32 -9.49 -47.14
N GLU A 678 8.63 -8.71 -47.97
CA GLU A 678 7.16 -8.59 -47.93
C GLU A 678 6.47 -9.94 -48.21
N VAL A 679 7.04 -10.79 -49.06
CA VAL A 679 6.51 -12.12 -49.37
C VAL A 679 6.41 -12.98 -48.11
N LEU A 680 7.46 -12.98 -47.27
CA LEU A 680 7.47 -13.68 -45.99
C LEU A 680 6.42 -13.13 -45.00
N ARG A 681 6.18 -11.80 -45.02
CA ARG A 681 5.13 -11.16 -44.20
C ARG A 681 3.74 -11.57 -44.67
N ASP A 682 3.52 -11.70 -45.97
CA ASP A 682 2.26 -12.15 -46.55
C ASP A 682 2.00 -13.63 -46.27
N MET A 683 3.01 -14.50 -46.43
CA MET A 683 2.91 -15.91 -46.02
C MET A 683 2.49 -16.05 -44.56
N ARG A 684 3.10 -15.28 -43.66
CA ARG A 684 2.74 -15.24 -42.24
C ARG A 684 1.29 -14.82 -42.02
N ARG A 685 0.75 -13.87 -42.79
CA ARG A 685 -0.68 -13.48 -42.74
C ARG A 685 -1.59 -14.62 -43.19
N HIS A 686 -1.24 -15.33 -44.26
CA HIS A 686 -2.03 -16.47 -44.72
C HIS A 686 -2.07 -17.61 -43.69
N PHE A 687 -0.95 -17.93 -43.04
CA PHE A 687 -0.93 -18.89 -41.92
C PHE A 687 -1.74 -18.42 -40.71
N HIS A 688 -1.77 -17.11 -40.43
CA HIS A 688 -2.63 -16.55 -39.39
C HIS A 688 -4.12 -16.73 -39.70
N THR A 689 -4.53 -16.45 -40.93
CA THR A 689 -5.92 -16.65 -41.40
C THR A 689 -6.28 -18.13 -41.41
N PHE A 690 -5.37 -19.00 -41.87
CA PHE A 690 -5.55 -20.45 -41.89
C PHE A 690 -5.79 -21.02 -40.48
N LYS A 691 -4.98 -20.60 -39.50
CA LYS A 691 -5.19 -20.90 -38.07
C LYS A 691 -6.56 -20.42 -37.59
N GLY A 692 -6.97 -19.22 -37.96
CA GLY A 692 -8.26 -18.64 -37.60
C GLY A 692 -9.43 -19.47 -38.16
N ASN A 693 -9.33 -19.88 -39.42
CA ASN A 693 -10.34 -20.69 -40.09
C ASN A 693 -10.51 -22.05 -39.41
N GLY A 694 -9.41 -22.77 -39.17
CA GLY A 694 -9.45 -24.06 -38.48
C GLY A 694 -10.08 -23.99 -37.08
N ARG A 695 -9.79 -22.94 -36.31
CA ARG A 695 -10.41 -22.75 -34.98
C ARG A 695 -11.89 -22.38 -35.03
N ALA A 696 -12.34 -21.67 -36.07
CA ALA A 696 -13.72 -21.23 -36.19
C ALA A 696 -14.70 -22.41 -36.39
N VAL A 697 -14.25 -23.45 -37.10
CA VAL A 697 -15.07 -24.63 -37.39
C VAL A 697 -14.80 -25.82 -36.47
N GLY A 698 -13.77 -25.75 -35.61
CA GLY A 698 -13.43 -26.81 -34.66
C GLY A 698 -12.33 -27.77 -35.13
N ALA A 699 -11.65 -27.50 -36.26
CA ALA A 699 -10.46 -28.20 -36.73
C ALA A 699 -9.19 -27.71 -35.98
N ASN A 700 -9.19 -27.90 -34.66
CA ASN A 700 -8.18 -27.38 -33.74
C ASN A 700 -6.76 -27.94 -34.02
N ILE A 701 -6.66 -29.20 -34.42
CA ILE A 701 -5.38 -29.88 -34.71
C ILE A 701 -4.70 -29.24 -35.92
N LEU A 702 -5.46 -28.98 -36.98
CA LEU A 702 -4.95 -28.32 -38.18
C LEU A 702 -4.71 -26.82 -37.95
N GLY A 703 -5.53 -26.18 -37.11
CA GLY A 703 -5.28 -24.82 -36.64
C GLY A 703 -3.97 -24.68 -35.84
N GLU A 704 -3.58 -25.72 -35.08
CA GLU A 704 -2.30 -25.78 -34.36
C GLU A 704 -1.10 -25.79 -35.33
N LEU A 705 -1.19 -26.53 -36.44
CA LEU A 705 -0.16 -26.52 -37.49
C LEU A 705 -0.01 -25.12 -38.11
N GLY A 706 -1.14 -24.47 -38.43
CA GLY A 706 -1.13 -23.09 -38.94
C GLY A 706 -0.48 -22.11 -37.97
N TRP A 707 -0.72 -22.29 -36.67
CA TRP A 707 -0.06 -21.50 -35.63
C TRP A 707 1.45 -21.79 -35.54
N ALA A 708 1.86 -23.05 -35.59
CA ALA A 708 3.27 -23.45 -35.50
C ALA A 708 4.10 -22.89 -36.66
N ALA A 709 3.56 -22.95 -37.88
CA ALA A 709 4.17 -22.33 -39.05
C ALA A 709 4.24 -20.80 -38.88
N GLN A 710 3.15 -20.16 -38.42
CA GLN A 710 3.13 -18.72 -38.16
C GLN A 710 4.22 -18.29 -37.14
N ASP A 711 4.40 -19.01 -36.03
CA ASP A 711 5.41 -18.71 -34.99
C ASP A 711 6.84 -18.80 -35.55
N MET A 712 7.11 -19.82 -36.36
CA MET A 712 8.43 -20.00 -37.00
C MET A 712 8.76 -18.84 -37.95
N LEU A 713 7.78 -18.37 -38.73
CA LEU A 713 7.95 -17.22 -39.61
C LEU A 713 8.08 -15.91 -38.82
N ASP A 714 7.31 -15.74 -37.73
CA ASP A 714 7.43 -14.58 -36.83
C ASP A 714 8.87 -14.45 -36.30
N ARG A 715 9.52 -15.55 -35.90
CA ARG A 715 10.94 -15.53 -35.48
C ARG A 715 11.92 -15.21 -36.59
N SER A 716 11.59 -15.58 -37.82
CA SER A 716 12.41 -15.22 -38.98
C SER A 716 12.31 -13.71 -39.27
N LEU A 717 11.10 -13.15 -39.16
CA LEU A 717 10.84 -11.72 -39.30
C LEU A 717 11.49 -10.89 -38.18
N ASP A 718 11.53 -11.41 -36.94
CA ASP A 718 12.16 -10.77 -35.78
C ASP A 718 13.69 -10.89 -35.77
N GLY A 719 14.28 -11.64 -36.72
CA GLY A 719 15.73 -11.88 -36.82
C GLY A 719 16.27 -12.89 -35.79
N GLU A 720 15.38 -13.60 -35.07
CA GLU A 720 15.74 -14.66 -34.11
C GLU A 720 16.07 -15.99 -34.83
N LEU A 721 15.54 -16.19 -36.04
CA LEU A 721 15.74 -17.37 -36.87
C LEU A 721 16.22 -16.94 -38.27
N VAL A 722 17.32 -17.52 -38.74
CA VAL A 722 17.79 -17.24 -40.11
C VAL A 722 16.93 -18.02 -41.10
N PRO A 723 16.35 -17.40 -42.15
CA PRO A 723 15.55 -18.06 -43.19
C PRO A 723 16.40 -18.93 -44.15
N GLY A 724 17.26 -19.79 -43.59
CA GLY A 724 18.11 -20.70 -44.33
C GLY A 724 17.38 -21.95 -44.83
N TYR A 725 18.17 -22.88 -45.38
CA TYR A 725 17.70 -24.13 -46.00
C TYR A 725 16.70 -24.93 -45.14
N ASP A 726 16.92 -25.02 -43.83
CA ASP A 726 16.05 -25.80 -42.93
C ASP A 726 14.64 -25.17 -42.81
N VAL A 727 14.55 -23.84 -42.74
CA VAL A 727 13.27 -23.11 -42.69
C VAL A 727 12.56 -23.21 -44.02
N GLN A 728 13.29 -23.01 -45.12
CA GLN A 728 12.77 -23.10 -46.49
C GLN A 728 12.16 -24.49 -46.78
N ASN A 729 12.88 -25.56 -46.44
CA ASN A 729 12.40 -26.93 -46.62
C ASN A 729 11.15 -27.20 -45.81
N LEU A 730 11.12 -26.79 -44.54
CA LEU A 730 10.00 -27.08 -43.66
C LEU A 730 8.74 -26.30 -44.06
N VAL A 731 8.90 -25.03 -44.48
CA VAL A 731 7.80 -24.24 -45.05
C VAL A 731 7.25 -24.92 -46.31
N SER A 732 8.13 -25.35 -47.22
CA SER A 732 7.73 -26.06 -48.42
C SER A 732 7.01 -27.38 -48.10
N GLU A 733 7.52 -28.17 -47.15
CA GLU A 733 6.92 -29.42 -46.70
C GLU A 733 5.53 -29.21 -46.09
N VAL A 734 5.37 -28.18 -45.25
CA VAL A 734 4.08 -27.82 -44.66
C VAL A 734 3.09 -27.43 -45.75
N VAL A 735 3.45 -26.48 -46.62
CA VAL A 735 2.55 -25.96 -47.66
C VAL A 735 2.15 -27.04 -48.68
N GLN A 736 3.07 -27.94 -49.06
CA GLN A 736 2.77 -29.08 -49.94
C GLN A 736 1.84 -30.11 -49.27
N ALA A 737 1.89 -30.25 -47.95
CA ALA A 737 1.04 -31.19 -47.22
C ALA A 737 -0.39 -30.63 -46.99
N LEU A 738 -0.56 -29.32 -46.89
CA LEU A 738 -1.84 -28.69 -46.55
C LEU A 738 -3.04 -29.14 -47.42
N PRO A 739 -2.96 -29.26 -48.76
CA PRO A 739 -4.10 -29.72 -49.57
C PRO A 739 -4.63 -31.09 -49.14
N ALA A 740 -3.73 -32.07 -48.97
CA ALA A 740 -4.11 -33.42 -48.58
C ALA A 740 -4.61 -33.49 -47.13
N LEU A 741 -4.04 -32.66 -46.25
CA LEU A 741 -4.45 -32.57 -44.84
C LEU A 741 -5.84 -31.95 -44.70
N VAL A 742 -6.17 -30.92 -45.48
CA VAL A 742 -7.53 -30.33 -45.51
C VAL A 742 -8.53 -31.32 -46.11
N GLU A 743 -8.21 -31.96 -47.23
CA GLU A 743 -9.09 -32.94 -47.88
C GLU A 743 -9.39 -34.13 -46.94
N SER A 744 -8.46 -34.50 -46.05
CA SER A 744 -8.68 -35.59 -45.09
C SER A 744 -9.88 -35.38 -44.16
N TYR A 745 -10.30 -34.14 -43.93
CA TYR A 745 -11.52 -33.84 -43.15
C TYR A 745 -12.82 -34.24 -43.87
N SER A 746 -12.80 -34.43 -45.20
CA SER A 746 -13.94 -34.88 -45.99
C SER A 746 -14.10 -36.41 -46.07
N LYS A 747 -13.09 -37.18 -45.62
CA LYS A 747 -13.03 -38.64 -45.75
C LYS A 747 -13.63 -39.33 -44.53
N ASP A 748 -14.26 -40.49 -44.75
CA ASP A 748 -14.83 -41.34 -43.68
C ASP A 748 -13.78 -41.83 -42.66
N GLU A 749 -12.50 -41.89 -43.06
CA GLU A 749 -11.37 -42.31 -42.23
C GLU A 749 -10.93 -41.23 -41.21
N GLY A 750 -11.43 -39.99 -41.35
CA GLY A 750 -11.07 -38.85 -40.51
C GLY A 750 -9.72 -38.21 -40.85
N PRO A 751 -9.32 -37.14 -40.13
CA PRO A 751 -8.12 -36.37 -40.46
C PRO A 751 -6.82 -37.15 -40.18
N ASP A 752 -5.77 -36.89 -40.96
CA ASP A 752 -4.43 -37.46 -40.73
C ASP A 752 -3.72 -36.73 -39.57
N VAL A 753 -4.19 -37.00 -38.36
CA VAL A 753 -3.69 -36.41 -37.12
C VAL A 753 -2.20 -36.69 -36.91
N SER A 754 -1.69 -37.83 -37.36
CA SER A 754 -0.29 -38.21 -37.17
C SER A 754 0.63 -37.29 -37.97
N ARG A 755 0.31 -37.07 -39.24
CA ARG A 755 1.09 -36.19 -40.12
C ARG A 755 0.99 -34.73 -39.71
N ILE A 756 -0.20 -34.26 -39.33
CA ILE A 756 -0.38 -32.87 -38.84
C ILE A 756 0.52 -32.63 -37.62
N ARG A 757 0.47 -33.52 -36.63
CA ARG A 757 1.29 -33.38 -35.41
C ARG A 757 2.79 -33.46 -35.69
N GLN A 758 3.22 -34.28 -36.64
CA GLN A 758 4.62 -34.36 -37.03
C GLN A 758 5.15 -33.01 -37.51
N LEU A 759 4.42 -32.38 -38.45
CA LEU A 759 4.78 -31.09 -39.02
C LEU A 759 4.73 -29.98 -37.97
N THR A 760 3.70 -29.98 -37.12
CA THR A 760 3.56 -29.04 -35.99
C THR A 760 4.78 -29.08 -35.07
N ASN A 761 5.20 -30.29 -34.68
CA ASN A 761 6.36 -30.48 -33.80
C ASN A 761 7.68 -30.04 -34.46
N GLN A 762 7.84 -30.26 -35.77
CA GLN A 762 9.02 -29.81 -36.51
C GLN A 762 9.09 -28.29 -36.56
N CYS A 763 7.97 -27.60 -36.78
CA CYS A 763 7.92 -26.13 -36.78
C CYS A 763 8.35 -25.56 -35.42
N PHE A 764 7.83 -26.10 -34.30
CA PHE A 764 8.25 -25.65 -32.96
C PHE A 764 9.71 -25.98 -32.64
N ALA A 765 10.18 -27.16 -33.02
CA ALA A 765 11.57 -27.55 -32.78
C ALA A 765 12.55 -26.60 -33.49
N LEU A 766 12.26 -26.25 -34.74
CA LEU A 766 13.10 -25.35 -35.53
C LEU A 766 13.04 -23.91 -34.99
N ALA A 767 11.84 -23.44 -34.64
CA ALA A 767 11.64 -22.13 -34.02
C ALA A 767 12.46 -21.98 -32.71
N ASN A 768 12.50 -23.02 -31.87
CA ASN A 768 13.21 -23.01 -30.60
C ASN A 768 14.74 -23.17 -30.73
N ALA A 769 15.23 -23.83 -31.78
CA ALA A 769 16.66 -23.99 -32.02
C ALA A 769 17.37 -22.66 -32.33
N GLY A 770 16.67 -21.68 -32.95
CA GLY A 770 17.18 -20.32 -33.18
C GLY A 770 17.50 -19.57 -31.87
N THR A 771 16.61 -19.65 -30.89
CA THR A 771 16.76 -19.04 -29.56
C THR A 771 17.93 -19.63 -28.73
N ALA A 772 18.24 -20.93 -28.88
CA ALA A 772 19.32 -21.58 -28.14
C ALA A 772 20.73 -21.26 -28.68
N ARG A 773 20.86 -20.83 -29.94
CA ARG A 773 22.14 -20.42 -30.53
C ARG A 773 22.58 -19.01 -30.10
N GLN A 774 21.65 -18.13 -29.71
CA GLN A 774 22.00 -16.81 -29.16
C GLN A 774 22.38 -16.85 -27.68
N SER A 775 21.92 -17.84 -26.91
CA SER A 775 22.29 -18.01 -25.49
C SER A 775 23.65 -18.68 -25.27
N ARG A 776 24.24 -19.31 -26.31
CA ARG A 776 25.64 -19.75 -26.33
C ARG A 776 26.45 -18.77 -27.18
N GLY A 777 27.14 -17.86 -26.50
CA GLY A 777 27.71 -16.64 -27.07
C GLY A 777 28.64 -16.80 -28.28
N ALA A 778 28.72 -15.70 -29.02
CA ALA A 778 29.82 -15.42 -29.94
C ALA A 778 31.17 -15.56 -29.20
N PRO A 779 32.23 -16.09 -29.84
CA PRO A 779 33.56 -16.07 -29.24
C PRO A 779 34.00 -14.62 -29.04
N LEU A 780 34.37 -14.31 -27.80
CA LEU A 780 35.01 -13.06 -27.40
C LEU A 780 36.18 -12.77 -28.35
N ARG A 781 36.09 -11.68 -29.13
CA ARG A 781 37.28 -11.05 -29.71
C ARG A 781 38.06 -10.44 -28.54
N GLU A 782 39.21 -11.01 -28.24
CA GLU A 782 40.18 -10.44 -27.31
C GLU A 782 40.57 -9.03 -27.76
N GLU A 783 40.09 -8.02 -27.04
CA GLU A 783 40.73 -6.71 -27.00
C GLU A 783 42.02 -6.84 -26.19
N ASN A 784 43.14 -6.96 -26.89
CA ASN A 784 44.47 -6.82 -26.31
C ASN A 784 44.69 -5.36 -25.89
N ALA A 785 44.59 -5.11 -24.59
CA ALA A 785 45.14 -3.91 -23.96
C ALA A 785 46.41 -4.29 -23.20
N GLY A 786 47.55 -3.75 -23.65
CA GLY A 786 48.72 -3.57 -22.80
C GLY A 786 50.04 -3.93 -23.45
N THR A 787 50.79 -2.92 -23.90
CA THR A 787 52.12 -2.65 -23.32
C THR A 787 52.66 -1.30 -23.80
N ASP A 788 52.78 -0.40 -22.85
CA ASP A 788 53.56 0.83 -22.93
C ASP A 788 55.06 0.49 -22.88
N LYS A 789 55.86 1.00 -23.84
CA LYS A 789 57.32 1.16 -23.73
C LYS A 789 57.83 2.24 -24.71
N SER A 790 58.01 3.45 -24.17
CA SER A 790 59.27 4.24 -24.19
C SER A 790 60.10 4.27 -25.49
N SER A 791 60.27 5.48 -26.05
CA SER A 791 61.54 6.17 -26.43
C SER A 791 61.33 7.00 -27.71
N ALA A 792 61.33 8.33 -27.62
CA ALA A 792 62.49 9.23 -27.72
C ALA A 792 62.90 9.57 -29.18
N ARG A 793 62.75 10.88 -29.51
CA ARG A 793 63.45 11.67 -30.56
C ARG A 793 63.16 11.23 -32.01
N GLU A 794 62.94 12.09 -33.00
CA GLU A 794 63.67 13.28 -33.43
C GLU A 794 62.76 14.23 -34.28
N PRO A 795 63.24 15.44 -34.63
CA PRO A 795 62.40 16.58 -35.04
C PRO A 795 62.41 16.86 -36.55
N LEU A 796 61.62 17.89 -36.93
CA LEU A 796 61.71 18.71 -38.15
C LEU A 796 61.39 18.01 -39.48
N SER A 797 60.36 18.48 -40.19
CA SER A 797 60.52 19.56 -41.18
C SER A 797 59.29 19.68 -42.07
N HIS A 798 58.96 20.95 -42.35
CA HIS A 798 58.10 21.49 -43.41
C HIS A 798 56.58 21.48 -43.25
#